data_AF-A0A0N1HZJ2-F1
#
_entry.id   AF-A0A0N1HZJ2-F1
#
_cell.length_a   1.000
_cell.length_b   1.000
_cell.length_c   1.000
_cell.angle_alpha   90.00
_cell.angle_beta   90.00
_cell.angle_gamma   90.00
#
_symmetry.space_group_name_H-M   'P 1'
#
loop_
_entity.id
_entity.type
_entity.pdbx_description
1 polymer ?
#
loop_
_entity_poly.entity_id
_entity_poly.type
_entity_poly.pdbx_seq_one_letter_code
_entity_poly.pdbx_strand_id
1 'polypeptide(L)'
;MHVQMFCLSIIGSGSKELKAEVQTALVDTFHLFVSPSSPEASPVFTLCLDTADAAVMKPLYHTYHYRFVWTDASTIEELVAALRPLLESYARRHASKDHHVAGCFTSTRGAAETSSFLSVVRDGLASDGGLYILKSIPMMPFSQIYQFCKQKSLSYVDAAEMILEQLVDASITPAMLYPLVLQAYDPSRWSGKTDICPVTPLLMEGLTRKAGSEGAAATAKSDAGPLSCSPSFNAPERWTANVSVLELFHGPTAAFKDFALQLFPRYFGTATATATQSREKYIILAATSGDTGVAAISGFVNAGARSQVMVLYPSHGVSPVQQMQMLSFDDSTQVRTYAVHSDFDFCQNTVKKLFSNEPLKEELAALDPAVRLSSANSINWGRLIPQVVYYFWAYRHHVQHPPVGWTFGDPIDVVVPCGNFGNILSGYVAKRMGLPVRKLIVASNCNDVLCDFVMTGTYDVRQRTLAATASPSIDILKASNVERFLYLLSHGDTELVARLMKELDANGVFTLPDEMRAAMQESFTAGRCSEEDCAATIKSVYDLSHGARLLDPHTAVAVFVAKQFREAELLERDLSKPTANDADGDVPPLVILSTAHWAKFPAPVLHSLRGEGAQLSAPASSIADGIREVRALYTEITKDGIQQPHPALLHALDVAEKAANAVRSIDASVPEIQKELEGFARV
;
A
#
# COMPACT_ATOMS: atom_id res chain seq x y z
N MET A 1 26.24 -14.35 -18.98
CA MET A 1 26.91 -13.03 -19.15
C MET A 1 27.96 -12.91 -18.07
N HIS A 2 29.20 -12.52 -18.41
CA HIS A 2 30.28 -12.39 -17.43
C HIS A 2 29.94 -11.28 -16.40
N VAL A 3 29.70 -11.69 -15.15
CA VAL A 3 29.46 -10.78 -14.00
C VAL A 3 30.74 -10.02 -13.61
N GLN A 4 31.90 -10.53 -14.04
CA GLN A 4 33.24 -9.95 -13.86
C GLN A 4 33.47 -8.72 -14.74
N MET A 5 32.75 -7.64 -14.47
CA MET A 5 32.95 -6.33 -15.12
C MET A 5 33.27 -5.21 -14.12
N PHE A 6 32.96 -5.41 -12.83
CA PHE A 6 33.07 -4.36 -11.82
C PHE A 6 34.28 -4.54 -10.92
N CYS A 7 34.95 -3.44 -10.57
CA CYS A 7 35.86 -3.41 -9.42
C CYS A 7 35.04 -3.25 -8.13
N LEU A 8 35.43 -3.91 -7.05
CA LEU A 8 34.73 -3.81 -5.77
C LEU A 8 35.34 -2.71 -4.89
N SER A 9 34.49 -1.84 -4.35
CA SER A 9 34.82 -0.92 -3.25
C SER A 9 33.92 -1.25 -2.07
N ILE A 10 34.50 -1.51 -0.89
CA ILE A 10 33.74 -1.78 0.33
C ILE A 10 33.85 -0.60 1.29
N ILE A 11 32.71 0.00 1.63
CA ILE A 11 32.56 1.09 2.60
C ILE A 11 31.70 0.64 3.79
N GLY A 12 31.34 1.55 4.69
CA GLY A 12 30.46 1.26 5.84
C GLY A 12 31.20 1.13 7.17
N SER A 13 30.50 0.69 8.20
CA SER A 13 30.97 0.58 9.59
C SER A 13 31.70 -0.72 9.93
N GLY A 14 31.67 -1.74 9.06
CA GLY A 14 32.42 -2.99 9.24
C GLY A 14 33.91 -2.78 9.54
N SER A 15 34.48 -3.66 10.37
CA SER A 15 35.92 -3.64 10.68
C SER A 15 36.78 -3.80 9.42
N LYS A 16 38.05 -3.41 9.48
CA LYS A 16 38.96 -3.55 8.32
C LYS A 16 39.16 -5.02 7.97
N GLU A 17 39.20 -5.87 8.98
CA GLU A 17 39.39 -7.32 8.88
C GLU A 17 38.19 -7.95 8.16
N LEU A 18 36.97 -7.63 8.58
CA LEU A 18 35.75 -8.13 7.95
C LEU A 18 35.65 -7.67 6.49
N LYS A 19 35.94 -6.39 6.21
CA LYS A 19 35.94 -5.88 4.83
C LYS A 19 36.98 -6.58 3.97
N ALA A 20 38.16 -6.87 4.50
CA ALA A 20 39.20 -7.60 3.77
C ALA A 20 38.77 -9.05 3.50
N GLU A 21 38.19 -9.74 4.48
CA GLU A 21 37.64 -11.09 4.33
C GLU A 21 36.56 -11.15 3.25
N VAL A 22 35.57 -10.25 3.33
CA VAL A 22 34.50 -10.15 2.33
C VAL A 22 35.07 -9.81 0.95
N GLN A 23 36.03 -8.89 0.86
CA GLN A 23 36.65 -8.53 -0.42
C GLN A 23 37.37 -9.73 -1.05
N THR A 24 38.20 -10.44 -0.29
CA THR A 24 38.88 -11.67 -0.75
C THR A 24 37.87 -12.72 -1.17
N ALA A 25 36.79 -12.93 -0.41
CA ALA A 25 35.81 -13.92 -0.79
C ALA A 25 35.08 -13.55 -2.09
N LEU A 26 34.61 -12.30 -2.24
CA LEU A 26 33.85 -11.87 -3.42
C LEU A 26 34.71 -11.78 -4.70
N VAL A 27 35.99 -11.42 -4.59
CA VAL A 27 36.92 -11.29 -5.73
C VAL A 27 37.61 -12.62 -6.05
N ASP A 28 38.22 -13.26 -5.05
CA ASP A 28 39.14 -14.37 -5.25
C ASP A 28 38.47 -15.74 -5.13
N THR A 29 37.39 -15.87 -4.35
CA THR A 29 36.70 -17.17 -4.13
C THR A 29 35.47 -17.32 -5.03
N PHE A 30 34.56 -16.35 -4.99
CA PHE A 30 33.30 -16.38 -5.75
C PHE A 30 33.40 -15.71 -7.11
N HIS A 31 34.52 -15.03 -7.40
CA HIS A 31 34.81 -14.43 -8.70
C HIS A 31 33.71 -13.50 -9.23
N LEU A 32 33.06 -12.75 -8.34
CA LEU A 32 31.98 -11.81 -8.70
C LEU A 32 32.51 -10.49 -9.25
N PHE A 33 33.72 -10.10 -8.86
CA PHE A 33 34.33 -8.82 -9.20
C PHE A 33 35.73 -9.02 -9.82
N VAL A 34 36.21 -8.01 -10.53
CA VAL A 34 37.54 -7.99 -11.16
C VAL A 34 38.59 -7.61 -10.12
N SER A 35 39.78 -8.23 -10.20
CA SER A 35 40.92 -7.88 -9.36
C SER A 35 41.37 -6.43 -9.61
N PRO A 36 41.75 -5.66 -8.57
CA PRO A 36 42.23 -4.28 -8.70
C PRO A 36 43.47 -4.11 -9.60
N SER A 37 44.16 -5.20 -9.92
CA SER A 37 45.38 -5.24 -10.74
C SER A 37 45.14 -5.29 -12.25
N SER A 38 43.88 -5.22 -12.73
CA SER A 38 43.56 -5.23 -14.16
C SER A 38 43.79 -3.85 -14.81
N PRO A 39 44.41 -3.73 -16.02
CA PRO A 39 44.89 -2.44 -16.55
C PRO A 39 43.83 -1.48 -17.11
N GLU A 40 42.54 -1.86 -17.14
CA GLU A 40 41.46 -1.04 -17.71
C GLU A 40 40.55 -0.46 -16.62
N ALA A 41 40.08 0.79 -16.83
CA ALA A 41 39.16 1.49 -15.95
C ALA A 41 37.79 0.78 -15.93
N SER A 42 37.67 -0.25 -15.10
CA SER A 42 36.42 -0.97 -14.87
C SER A 42 35.49 -0.14 -13.96
N PRO A 43 34.17 -0.12 -14.22
CA PRO A 43 33.23 0.55 -13.34
C PRO A 43 33.33 0.03 -11.90
N VAL A 44 33.25 0.92 -10.91
CA VAL A 44 33.35 0.56 -9.49
C VAL A 44 31.97 0.27 -8.93
N PHE A 45 31.78 -0.93 -8.38
CA PHE A 45 30.63 -1.28 -7.56
C PHE A 45 30.96 -1.06 -6.09
N THR A 46 30.14 -0.27 -5.42
CA THR A 46 30.32 0.10 -4.01
C THR A 46 29.35 -0.69 -3.13
N LEU A 47 29.89 -1.63 -2.36
CA LEU A 47 29.18 -2.34 -1.30
C LEU A 47 29.32 -1.58 0.01
N CYS A 48 28.21 -1.16 0.62
CA CYS A 48 28.20 -0.69 1.99
C CYS A 48 28.00 -1.87 2.94
N LEU A 49 29.03 -2.17 3.73
CA LEU A 49 29.02 -3.23 4.73
C LEU A 49 28.99 -2.61 6.13
N ASP A 50 27.83 -2.66 6.77
CA ASP A 50 27.61 -2.13 8.10
C ASP A 50 27.51 -3.23 9.15
N THR A 51 27.88 -2.94 10.40
CA THR A 51 27.64 -3.85 11.53
C THR A 51 26.25 -3.63 12.12
N ALA A 52 25.72 -4.64 12.79
CA ALA A 52 24.43 -4.61 13.48
C ALA A 52 24.26 -3.45 14.48
N ASP A 53 25.35 -3.06 15.16
CA ASP A 53 25.38 -2.00 16.17
C ASP A 53 25.59 -0.60 15.58
N ALA A 54 25.85 -0.51 14.27
CA ALA A 54 26.00 0.76 13.59
C ALA A 54 24.69 1.54 13.63
N ALA A 55 24.75 2.79 14.10
CA ALA A 55 23.61 3.68 13.99
C ALA A 55 23.28 3.87 12.49
N VAL A 56 22.11 3.38 12.07
CA VAL A 56 21.60 3.57 10.68
C VAL A 56 21.38 5.04 10.34
N MET A 57 21.46 5.92 11.33
CA MET A 57 21.25 7.37 11.25
C MET A 57 22.36 8.16 10.56
N LYS A 58 23.11 7.58 9.64
CA LYS A 58 23.87 8.40 8.69
C LYS A 58 23.38 8.05 7.29
N PRO A 59 22.69 8.97 6.59
CA PRO A 59 22.68 8.92 5.14
C PRO A 59 24.15 8.74 4.75
N LEU A 60 24.47 7.69 4.02
CA LEU A 60 25.84 7.56 3.54
C LEU A 60 26.03 8.79 2.63
N TYR A 61 26.86 9.74 3.08
CA TYR A 61 27.42 10.80 2.23
C TYR A 61 28.16 10.22 1.00
N HIS A 62 28.26 8.89 0.94
CA HIS A 62 28.88 8.11 -0.09
C HIS A 62 27.81 7.42 -0.93
N THR A 63 27.88 7.61 -2.25
CA THR A 63 27.11 6.85 -3.22
C THR A 63 27.47 5.36 -3.11
N TYR A 64 26.47 4.51 -2.88
CA TYR A 64 26.61 3.05 -2.83
C TYR A 64 25.64 2.36 -3.81
N HIS A 65 25.93 1.10 -4.12
CA HIS A 65 25.13 0.27 -5.03
C HIS A 65 24.29 -0.76 -4.27
N TYR A 66 24.82 -1.27 -3.17
CA TYR A 66 24.12 -2.20 -2.28
C TYR A 66 24.56 -2.00 -0.84
N ARG A 67 23.65 -2.17 0.11
CA ARG A 67 23.94 -2.17 1.54
C ARG A 67 23.62 -3.53 2.14
N PHE A 68 24.58 -4.08 2.89
CA PHE A 68 24.43 -5.30 3.65
C PHE A 68 24.77 -5.04 5.12
N VAL A 69 23.88 -5.45 6.02
CA VAL A 69 24.11 -5.35 7.47
C VAL A 69 24.65 -6.69 7.95
N TRP A 70 25.95 -6.72 8.28
CA TRP A 70 26.66 -7.87 8.78
C TRP A 70 26.34 -8.12 10.26
N THR A 71 26.06 -9.38 10.57
CA THR A 71 25.78 -9.88 11.91
C THR A 71 26.63 -11.11 12.19
N ASP A 72 26.72 -11.54 13.46
CA ASP A 72 27.42 -12.78 13.83
C ASP A 72 26.81 -14.04 13.18
N ALA A 73 25.57 -13.95 12.70
CA ALA A 73 24.89 -15.03 11.99
C ALA A 73 25.01 -14.92 10.46
N SER A 74 25.61 -13.85 9.93
CA SER A 74 25.73 -13.62 8.50
C SER A 74 26.77 -14.55 7.87
N THR A 75 26.53 -14.99 6.63
CA THR A 75 27.51 -15.75 5.85
C THR A 75 27.90 -15.04 4.56
N ILE A 76 29.04 -15.41 3.98
CA ILE A 76 29.44 -14.88 2.66
C ILE A 76 28.49 -15.37 1.58
N GLU A 77 28.00 -16.61 1.66
CA GLU A 77 27.07 -17.19 0.70
C GLU A 77 25.76 -16.40 0.64
N GLU A 78 25.26 -15.94 1.77
CA GLU A 78 24.08 -15.06 1.90
C GLU A 78 24.31 -13.74 1.14
N LEU A 79 25.44 -13.10 1.38
CA LEU A 79 25.83 -11.87 0.67
C LEU A 79 25.99 -12.11 -0.85
N VAL A 80 26.59 -13.22 -1.25
CA VAL A 80 26.76 -13.60 -2.66
C VAL A 80 25.41 -13.82 -3.34
N ALA A 81 24.47 -14.49 -2.66
CA ALA A 81 23.12 -14.74 -3.17
C ALA A 81 22.37 -13.42 -3.39
N ALA A 82 22.55 -12.44 -2.49
CA ALA A 82 21.96 -11.12 -2.63
C ALA A 82 22.61 -10.27 -3.74
N LEU A 83 23.94 -10.34 -3.89
CA LEU A 83 24.68 -9.53 -4.87
C LEU A 83 24.50 -10.02 -6.32
N ARG A 84 24.42 -11.33 -6.56
CA ARG A 84 24.38 -11.90 -7.92
C ARG A 84 23.27 -11.30 -8.82
N PRO A 85 21.98 -11.31 -8.44
CA PRO A 85 20.93 -10.74 -9.30
C PRO A 85 21.11 -9.23 -9.52
N LEU A 86 21.65 -8.51 -8.53
CA LEU A 86 21.91 -7.09 -8.61
C LEU A 86 23.05 -6.78 -9.59
N LEU A 87 24.16 -7.52 -9.50
CA LEU A 87 25.29 -7.37 -10.41
C LEU A 87 24.91 -7.70 -11.86
N GLU A 88 24.06 -8.70 -12.07
CA GLU A 88 23.48 -8.96 -13.39
C GLU A 88 22.66 -7.77 -13.91
N SER A 89 21.86 -7.13 -13.05
CA SER A 89 21.11 -5.92 -13.39
C SER A 89 22.02 -4.75 -13.74
N TYR A 90 23.08 -4.51 -12.95
CA TYR A 90 24.06 -3.45 -13.25
C TYR A 90 24.87 -3.75 -14.51
N ALA A 91 25.25 -5.01 -14.73
CA ALA A 91 25.99 -5.41 -15.91
C ALA A 91 25.17 -5.14 -17.19
N ARG A 92 23.86 -5.45 -17.15
CA ARG A 92 22.93 -5.11 -18.24
C ARG A 92 22.82 -3.61 -18.48
N ARG A 93 22.77 -2.80 -17.42
CA ARG A 93 22.77 -1.32 -17.52
C ARG A 93 24.02 -0.78 -18.21
N HIS A 94 25.20 -1.32 -17.91
CA HIS A 94 26.47 -0.88 -18.49
C HIS A 94 26.70 -1.39 -19.93
N ALA A 95 26.17 -2.56 -20.29
CA ALA A 95 26.31 -3.12 -21.63
C ALA A 95 25.43 -2.44 -22.70
N SER A 96 24.38 -1.73 -22.30
CA SER A 96 23.47 -1.05 -23.23
C SER A 96 24.08 0.23 -23.80
N LYS A 97 24.34 0.26 -25.12
CA LYS A 97 24.76 1.47 -25.86
C LYS A 97 23.68 2.57 -25.88
N ASP A 98 22.42 2.19 -25.71
CA ASP A 98 21.25 3.10 -25.80
C ASP A 98 20.70 3.53 -24.43
N HIS A 99 21.45 3.32 -23.32
CA HIS A 99 20.99 3.60 -21.95
C HIS A 99 19.71 2.84 -21.50
N HIS A 100 19.15 1.94 -22.32
CA HIS A 100 18.05 1.06 -21.94
C HIS A 100 18.53 -0.06 -21.01
N VAL A 101 18.18 0.03 -19.72
CA VAL A 101 18.36 -1.05 -18.75
C VAL A 101 17.41 -2.19 -19.10
N ALA A 102 17.94 -3.35 -19.49
CA ALA A 102 17.17 -4.59 -19.48
C ALA A 102 16.86 -4.94 -18.02
N GLY A 103 15.69 -4.50 -17.58
CA GLY A 103 15.30 -4.51 -16.18
C GLY A 103 14.75 -5.83 -15.69
N CYS A 104 14.48 -5.88 -14.39
CA CYS A 104 14.12 -7.12 -13.69
C CYS A 104 12.61 -7.40 -13.69
N PHE A 105 11.84 -6.60 -14.43
CA PHE A 105 10.40 -6.76 -14.56
C PHE A 105 10.04 -7.59 -15.78
N THR A 106 8.85 -8.18 -15.73
CA THR A 106 8.21 -8.89 -16.84
C THR A 106 6.70 -8.72 -16.77
N SER A 107 6.00 -9.05 -17.85
CA SER A 107 4.54 -9.12 -17.87
C SER A 107 4.06 -10.44 -17.25
N THR A 108 2.99 -10.37 -16.46
CA THR A 108 2.27 -11.55 -15.97
C THR A 108 1.70 -12.45 -17.07
N ARG A 109 1.62 -11.97 -18.32
CA ARG A 109 1.05 -12.71 -19.46
C ARG A 109 2.06 -13.10 -20.54
N GLY A 110 3.36 -12.90 -20.27
CA GLY A 110 4.43 -13.49 -21.09
C GLY A 110 5.01 -12.60 -22.18
N ALA A 111 4.59 -11.34 -22.32
CA ALA A 111 5.38 -10.38 -23.08
C ALA A 111 6.79 -10.33 -22.47
N ALA A 112 7.78 -10.74 -23.27
CA ALA A 112 9.19 -10.88 -22.90
C ALA A 112 9.90 -9.52 -22.77
N GLU A 113 9.27 -8.58 -22.07
CA GLU A 113 9.83 -7.26 -21.80
C GLU A 113 10.73 -7.36 -20.56
N THR A 114 12.04 -7.17 -20.74
CA THR A 114 12.96 -6.86 -19.63
C THR A 114 12.85 -5.36 -19.31
N SER A 115 11.74 -4.97 -18.69
CA SER A 115 11.46 -3.57 -18.34
C SER A 115 12.15 -3.18 -17.03
N SER A 116 12.66 -1.96 -16.96
CA SER A 116 13.22 -1.38 -15.73
C SER A 116 12.17 -0.81 -14.81
N PHE A 117 12.49 -0.62 -13.52
CA PHE A 117 11.54 -0.03 -12.56
C PHE A 117 11.00 1.32 -13.06
N LEU A 118 11.86 2.23 -13.53
CA LEU A 118 11.41 3.53 -14.05
C LEU A 118 10.53 3.38 -15.31
N SER A 119 10.82 2.44 -16.22
CA SER A 119 9.93 2.20 -17.37
C SER A 119 8.57 1.64 -16.94
N VAL A 120 8.54 0.70 -16.00
CA VAL A 120 7.30 0.14 -15.45
C VAL A 120 6.46 1.21 -14.76
N VAL A 121 7.10 2.12 -14.02
CA VAL A 121 6.42 3.26 -13.38
C VAL A 121 5.81 4.19 -14.43
N ARG A 122 6.53 4.47 -15.52
CA ARG A 122 6.07 5.35 -16.62
C ARG A 122 4.93 4.71 -17.42
N ASP A 123 5.10 3.44 -17.80
CA ASP A 123 4.24 2.74 -18.77
C ASP A 123 2.97 2.18 -18.10
N GLY A 124 3.08 1.72 -16.85
CA GLY A 124 1.97 1.25 -16.02
C GLY A 124 1.42 -0.13 -16.37
N LEU A 125 1.14 -0.39 -17.65
CA LEU A 125 0.69 -1.68 -18.21
C LEU A 125 1.70 -2.21 -19.23
N ALA A 126 1.81 -3.53 -19.31
CA ALA A 126 2.61 -4.17 -20.35
C ALA A 126 1.86 -4.16 -21.71
N SER A 127 2.60 -4.31 -22.80
CA SER A 127 2.07 -4.25 -24.17
C SER A 127 1.03 -5.34 -24.50
N ASP A 128 1.07 -6.48 -23.80
CA ASP A 128 0.10 -7.58 -23.92
C ASP A 128 -1.15 -7.41 -23.03
N GLY A 129 -1.27 -6.26 -22.37
CA GLY A 129 -2.34 -5.97 -21.40
C GLY A 129 -2.15 -6.64 -20.04
N GLY A 130 -1.03 -7.35 -19.82
CA GLY A 130 -0.64 -7.88 -18.53
C GLY A 130 -0.10 -6.81 -17.58
N LEU A 131 0.11 -7.22 -16.33
CA LEU A 131 0.65 -6.38 -15.27
C LEU A 131 2.16 -6.61 -15.14
N TYR A 132 2.92 -5.53 -14.95
CA TYR A 132 4.34 -5.69 -14.61
C TYR A 132 4.55 -6.26 -13.21
N ILE A 133 5.53 -7.15 -13.08
CA ILE A 133 5.96 -7.75 -11.82
C ILE A 133 7.46 -8.08 -11.87
N LEU A 134 8.12 -8.14 -10.71
CA LEU A 134 9.48 -8.66 -10.63
C LEU A 134 9.51 -10.13 -11.03
N LYS A 135 10.49 -10.52 -11.85
CA LYS A 135 10.69 -11.92 -12.25
C LYS A 135 10.88 -12.85 -11.06
N SER A 136 11.56 -12.37 -10.03
CA SER A 136 11.70 -13.03 -8.73
C SER A 136 11.55 -12.00 -7.63
N ILE A 137 10.74 -12.30 -6.62
CA ILE A 137 10.69 -11.50 -5.39
C ILE A 137 12.00 -11.78 -4.62
N PRO A 138 12.76 -10.74 -4.23
CA PRO A 138 13.99 -10.92 -3.47
C PRO A 138 13.68 -11.46 -2.07
N MET A 139 14.51 -12.36 -1.56
CA MET A 139 14.43 -12.80 -0.17
C MET A 139 15.36 -11.93 0.67
N MET A 140 14.82 -11.29 1.71
CA MET A 140 15.61 -10.65 2.75
C MET A 140 16.09 -11.72 3.74
N PRO A 141 17.39 -11.77 4.03
CA PRO A 141 17.89 -12.72 5.01
C PRO A 141 17.31 -12.49 6.41
N PHE A 142 17.15 -13.57 7.16
CA PHE A 142 16.55 -13.55 8.49
C PHE A 142 17.32 -12.66 9.48
N SER A 143 18.66 -12.65 9.37
CA SER A 143 19.58 -11.75 10.09
C SER A 143 19.26 -10.27 9.84
N GLN A 144 19.01 -9.89 8.59
CA GLN A 144 18.67 -8.52 8.19
C GLN A 144 17.29 -8.11 8.70
N ILE A 145 16.30 -9.01 8.63
CA ILE A 145 14.97 -8.78 9.20
C ILE A 145 15.06 -8.61 10.72
N TYR A 146 15.89 -9.40 11.40
CA TYR A 146 16.13 -9.26 12.83
C TYR A 146 16.68 -7.87 13.19
N GLN A 147 17.70 -7.41 12.46
CA GLN A 147 18.30 -6.09 12.72
C GLN A 147 17.31 -4.96 12.44
N PHE A 148 16.60 -5.03 11.31
CA PHE A 148 15.51 -4.10 10.99
C PHE A 148 14.52 -3.99 12.16
N CYS A 149 14.14 -5.13 12.75
CA CYS A 149 13.17 -5.17 13.84
C CYS A 149 13.75 -4.65 15.17
N LYS A 150 15.00 -4.99 15.51
CA LYS A 150 15.59 -4.65 16.81
C LYS A 150 16.01 -3.20 16.94
N GLN A 151 16.27 -2.52 15.83
CA GLN A 151 16.77 -1.17 15.85
C GLN A 151 15.71 -0.14 16.22
N LYS A 152 15.72 0.32 17.47
CA LYS A 152 14.70 1.24 18.03
C LYS A 152 14.68 2.63 17.40
N SER A 153 15.83 3.14 16.95
CA SER A 153 15.96 4.49 16.37
C SER A 153 15.60 4.58 14.89
N LEU A 154 15.24 3.46 14.25
CA LEU A 154 14.89 3.43 12.82
C LEU A 154 13.64 4.27 12.56
N SER A 155 13.75 5.30 11.72
CA SER A 155 12.58 6.06 11.28
C SER A 155 11.80 5.28 10.22
N TYR A 156 10.54 5.66 9.96
CA TYR A 156 9.76 5.04 8.88
C TYR A 156 10.39 5.31 7.50
N VAL A 157 11.05 6.46 7.31
CA VAL A 157 11.78 6.81 6.06
C VAL A 157 12.92 5.82 5.82
N ASP A 158 13.75 5.57 6.84
CA ASP A 158 14.87 4.62 6.74
C ASP A 158 14.35 3.20 6.51
N ALA A 159 13.29 2.81 7.23
CA ALA A 159 12.64 1.52 7.04
C ALA A 159 12.11 1.36 5.60
N ALA A 160 11.48 2.40 5.06
CA ALA A 160 10.99 2.41 3.69
C ALA A 160 12.12 2.29 2.68
N GLU A 161 13.23 3.03 2.84
CA GLU A 161 14.41 2.89 1.97
C GLU A 161 14.92 1.45 1.96
N MET A 162 15.18 0.87 3.14
CA MET A 162 15.72 -0.50 3.28
C MET A 162 14.89 -1.57 2.56
N ILE A 163 13.56 -1.46 2.62
CA ILE A 163 12.64 -2.41 1.98
C ILE A 163 12.47 -2.11 0.48
N LEU A 164 12.30 -0.83 0.11
CA LEU A 164 12.03 -0.43 -1.26
C LEU A 164 13.24 -0.65 -2.18
N GLU A 165 14.46 -0.49 -1.67
CA GLU A 165 15.69 -0.77 -2.43
C GLU A 165 15.77 -2.21 -2.95
N GLN A 166 15.16 -3.16 -2.25
CA GLN A 166 15.12 -4.56 -2.70
C GLN A 166 14.12 -4.75 -3.87
N LEU A 167 13.08 -3.91 -3.94
CA LEU A 167 11.94 -4.07 -4.83
C LEU A 167 12.01 -3.21 -6.10
N VAL A 168 13.10 -2.47 -6.25
CA VAL A 168 13.46 -1.69 -7.43
C VAL A 168 14.72 -2.26 -8.07
N ASP A 169 14.98 -1.92 -9.33
CA ASP A 169 16.23 -2.31 -10.00
C ASP A 169 17.17 -1.12 -10.17
N ALA A 170 18.32 -1.38 -10.80
CA ALA A 170 19.37 -0.40 -11.01
C ALA A 170 18.92 0.86 -11.79
N SER A 171 17.69 0.97 -12.30
CA SER A 171 17.19 2.22 -12.88
C SER A 171 16.97 3.34 -11.87
N ILE A 172 16.80 3.02 -10.58
CA ILE A 172 16.76 3.99 -9.50
C ILE A 172 17.78 3.60 -8.42
N THR A 173 18.80 4.43 -8.21
CA THR A 173 19.84 4.16 -7.20
C THR A 173 19.36 4.54 -5.80
N PRO A 174 19.95 3.98 -4.72
CA PRO A 174 19.70 4.43 -3.34
C PRO A 174 19.75 5.96 -3.17
N ALA A 175 20.78 6.60 -3.72
CA ALA A 175 20.95 8.06 -3.68
C ALA A 175 19.84 8.84 -4.41
N MET A 176 19.18 8.22 -5.38
CA MET A 176 18.00 8.78 -6.04
C MET A 176 16.72 8.48 -5.26
N LEU A 177 16.61 7.29 -4.66
CA LEU A 177 15.42 6.82 -3.96
C LEU A 177 15.20 7.56 -2.63
N TYR A 178 16.24 7.69 -1.81
CA TYR A 178 16.13 8.25 -0.46
C TYR A 178 15.48 9.65 -0.42
N PRO A 179 15.87 10.63 -1.26
CA PRO A 179 15.20 11.93 -1.28
C PRO A 179 13.71 11.85 -1.63
N LEU A 180 13.29 10.88 -2.47
CA LEU A 180 11.88 10.71 -2.82
C LEU A 180 11.09 10.15 -1.64
N VAL A 181 11.66 9.17 -0.93
CA VAL A 181 11.07 8.55 0.27
C VAL A 181 10.95 9.60 1.38
N LEU A 182 12.02 10.36 1.65
CA LEU A 182 12.03 11.43 2.63
C LEU A 182 10.93 12.47 2.36
N GLN A 183 10.78 12.90 1.10
CA GLN A 183 9.76 13.88 0.73
C GLN A 183 8.32 13.30 0.69
N ALA A 184 8.15 11.99 0.51
CA ALA A 184 6.84 11.34 0.54
C ALA A 184 6.32 11.19 1.97
N TYR A 185 7.23 10.86 2.90
CA TYR A 185 6.92 10.56 4.30
C TYR A 185 7.31 11.68 5.27
N ASP A 186 7.43 12.91 4.77
CA ASP A 186 7.73 14.08 5.59
C ASP A 186 6.64 14.30 6.66
N PRO A 187 6.97 14.31 7.97
CA PRO A 187 5.99 14.41 9.05
C PRO A 187 5.02 15.59 8.94
N SER A 188 5.41 16.70 8.31
CA SER A 188 4.53 17.86 8.10
C SER A 188 3.30 17.55 7.26
N ARG A 189 3.34 16.48 6.45
CA ARG A 189 2.24 16.00 5.60
C ARG A 189 1.45 14.86 6.23
N TRP A 190 1.93 14.32 7.34
CA TRP A 190 1.35 13.17 8.05
C TRP A 190 0.80 13.60 9.42
N SER A 191 0.02 14.67 9.41
CA SER A 191 -0.62 15.26 10.60
C SER A 191 0.38 15.67 11.71
N GLY A 192 1.63 15.96 11.35
CA GLY A 192 2.69 16.30 12.30
C GLY A 192 3.17 15.12 13.16
N LYS A 193 2.74 13.89 12.86
CA LYS A 193 3.13 12.70 13.60
C LYS A 193 4.50 12.20 13.16
N THR A 194 5.32 11.81 14.14
CA THR A 194 6.61 11.15 13.90
C THR A 194 6.43 9.69 13.52
N ASP A 195 5.51 8.99 14.20
CA ASP A 195 5.04 7.67 13.79
C ASP A 195 3.83 7.81 12.86
N ILE A 196 4.10 7.71 11.56
CA ILE A 196 3.09 7.88 10.51
C ILE A 196 2.22 6.64 10.31
N CYS A 197 2.63 5.49 10.89
CA CYS A 197 2.02 4.17 10.69
C CYS A 197 1.94 3.40 12.03
N PRO A 198 1.28 3.95 13.06
CA PRO A 198 1.33 3.39 14.40
C PRO A 198 0.57 2.07 14.47
N VAL A 199 1.11 1.14 15.26
CA VAL A 199 0.43 -0.09 15.69
C VAL A 199 -0.10 0.13 17.09
N THR A 200 -1.40 -0.04 17.27
CA THR A 200 -2.10 0.22 18.54
C THR A 200 -2.96 -0.97 18.93
N PRO A 201 -3.22 -1.23 20.22
CA PRO A 201 -4.18 -2.27 20.63
C PRO A 201 -5.57 -2.00 20.05
N LEU A 202 -6.32 -3.03 19.66
CA LEU A 202 -7.70 -2.85 19.18
C LEU A 202 -8.55 -2.11 20.22
N LEU A 203 -8.58 -2.63 21.45
CA LEU A 203 -9.20 -2.00 22.60
C LEU A 203 -8.14 -1.19 23.34
N MET A 204 -8.17 0.14 23.18
CA MET A 204 -7.29 1.03 23.93
C MET A 204 -7.78 1.12 25.38
N GLU A 205 -6.87 1.09 26.36
CA GLU A 205 -7.22 1.38 27.76
C GLU A 205 -7.73 2.83 27.88
N GLY A 206 -8.83 3.00 28.64
CA GLY A 206 -9.57 4.26 28.66
C GLY A 206 -8.72 5.46 29.07
N LEU A 207 -8.78 6.53 28.27
CA LEU A 207 -8.40 7.87 28.71
C LEU A 207 -9.33 8.29 29.86
N THR A 208 -8.95 8.03 31.11
CA THR A 208 -9.73 8.51 32.26
C THR A 208 -9.78 10.03 32.22
N ARG A 209 -11.01 10.61 32.17
CA ARG A 209 -11.24 12.05 32.42
C ARG A 209 -10.53 12.44 33.71
N LYS A 210 -9.51 13.31 33.64
CA LYS A 210 -9.18 14.14 34.79
C LYS A 210 -10.33 15.13 34.96
N ALA A 211 -11.28 14.81 35.83
CA ALA A 211 -12.23 15.79 36.31
C ALA A 211 -11.47 16.90 37.05
N GLY A 212 -11.49 18.12 36.51
CA GLY A 212 -11.09 19.35 37.20
C GLY A 212 -9.69 19.87 36.91
N SER A 213 -9.55 20.66 35.84
CA SER A 213 -8.87 21.96 35.85
C SER A 213 -8.91 22.54 34.43
N GLU A 214 -9.50 23.73 34.27
CA GLU A 214 -9.44 24.50 33.03
C GLU A 214 -7.98 24.68 32.58
N GLY A 215 -7.71 24.44 31.29
CA GLY A 215 -6.46 24.82 30.64
C GLY A 215 -5.27 23.86 30.81
N ALA A 216 -5.38 22.62 30.31
CA ALA A 216 -4.20 21.85 29.94
C ALA A 216 -4.51 20.95 28.72
N ALA A 217 -3.77 21.16 27.63
CA ALA A 217 -3.83 20.31 26.44
C ALA A 217 -3.64 18.84 26.83
N ALA A 218 -4.47 17.96 26.26
CA ALA A 218 -4.29 16.52 26.34
C ALA A 218 -2.99 16.14 25.63
N THR A 219 -1.89 16.05 26.39
CA THR A 219 -0.66 15.44 25.89
C THR A 219 -0.80 13.93 26.01
N ALA A 220 -1.09 13.28 24.89
CA ALA A 220 -0.90 11.84 24.76
C ALA A 220 0.59 11.54 25.01
N LYS A 221 0.92 10.92 26.15
CA LYS A 221 2.22 10.28 26.30
C LYS A 221 2.23 9.10 25.32
N SER A 222 3.12 9.15 24.34
CA SER A 222 3.31 8.18 23.27
C SER A 222 4.00 6.88 23.71
N ASP A 223 3.97 6.55 25.00
CA ASP A 223 4.46 5.26 25.47
C ASP A 223 3.30 4.27 25.30
N ALA A 224 3.29 3.55 24.18
CA ALA A 224 2.41 2.41 23.97
C ALA A 224 2.61 1.44 25.14
N GLY A 225 1.62 1.36 26.03
CA GLY A 225 1.57 0.35 27.08
C GLY A 225 1.60 -1.07 26.48
N PRO A 226 1.82 -2.10 27.32
CA PRO A 226 1.79 -3.48 26.84
C PRO A 226 0.51 -3.78 26.06
N LEU A 227 0.62 -4.41 24.90
CA LEU A 227 -0.47 -4.75 23.96
C LEU A 227 -1.52 -5.74 24.54
N SER A 228 -1.56 -5.98 25.85
CA SER A 228 -2.36 -7.02 26.47
C SER A 228 -2.71 -6.69 27.93
N CYS A 229 -3.96 -6.30 28.16
CA CYS A 229 -4.71 -6.79 29.31
C CYS A 229 -5.45 -8.05 28.84
N SER A 230 -5.03 -9.23 29.28
CA SER A 230 -5.70 -10.49 28.93
C SER A 230 -7.06 -10.54 29.64
N PRO A 231 -8.19 -10.63 28.90
CA PRO A 231 -9.49 -10.87 29.49
C PRO A 231 -9.51 -12.27 30.15
N SER A 232 -10.36 -12.46 31.16
CA SER A 232 -10.60 -13.79 31.74
C SER A 232 -10.98 -14.82 30.65
N PHE A 233 -10.68 -16.10 30.87
CA PHE A 233 -10.97 -17.20 29.93
C PHE A 233 -12.44 -17.25 29.44
N ASN A 234 -13.38 -16.78 30.27
CA ASN A 234 -14.82 -16.71 29.95
C ASN A 234 -15.30 -15.32 29.50
N ALA A 235 -14.41 -14.34 29.33
CA ALA A 235 -14.78 -13.01 28.92
C ALA A 235 -15.15 -13.00 27.42
N PRO A 236 -16.27 -12.38 27.03
CA PRO A 236 -16.66 -12.27 25.63
C PRO A 236 -15.65 -11.49 24.78
N GLU A 237 -14.77 -10.70 25.40
CA GLU A 237 -13.69 -9.96 24.75
C GLU A 237 -12.38 -10.75 24.62
N ARG A 238 -12.30 -12.01 25.06
CA ARG A 238 -11.07 -12.82 25.04
C ARG A 238 -10.35 -12.83 23.69
N TRP A 239 -11.10 -12.81 22.59
CA TRP A 239 -10.55 -12.75 21.23
C TRP A 239 -9.69 -11.50 20.96
N THR A 240 -9.85 -10.41 21.71
CA THR A 240 -9.07 -9.18 21.50
C THR A 240 -7.64 -9.26 22.04
N ALA A 241 -7.28 -10.33 22.76
CA ALA A 241 -5.92 -10.56 23.22
C ALA A 241 -4.94 -10.64 22.03
N ASN A 242 -3.85 -9.88 22.11
CA ASN A 242 -2.85 -9.77 21.04
C ASN A 242 -3.43 -9.40 19.67
N VAL A 243 -4.52 -8.62 19.67
CA VAL A 243 -5.09 -8.02 18.46
C VAL A 243 -4.70 -6.55 18.40
N SER A 244 -3.98 -6.19 17.35
CA SER A 244 -3.52 -4.83 17.09
C SER A 244 -4.16 -4.27 15.83
N VAL A 245 -4.16 -2.94 15.73
CA VAL A 245 -4.63 -2.18 14.58
C VAL A 245 -3.44 -1.39 14.04
N LEU A 246 -3.14 -1.57 12.76
CA LEU A 246 -2.16 -0.77 12.03
C LEU A 246 -2.91 0.42 11.39
N GLU A 247 -2.69 1.61 11.92
CA GLU A 247 -3.39 2.82 11.46
C GLU A 247 -2.72 3.40 10.22
N LEU A 248 -3.38 3.27 9.07
CA LEU A 248 -2.84 3.70 7.77
C LEU A 248 -3.44 5.02 7.28
N PHE A 249 -4.04 5.82 8.16
CA PHE A 249 -4.87 6.97 7.76
C PHE A 249 -4.35 8.32 8.24
N HIS A 250 -3.09 8.43 8.67
CA HIS A 250 -2.53 9.71 9.16
C HIS A 250 -2.00 10.64 8.06
N GLY A 251 -2.06 10.19 6.81
CA GLY A 251 -1.60 10.93 5.63
C GLY A 251 -2.56 12.05 5.19
N PRO A 252 -2.20 12.78 4.12
CA PRO A 252 -2.90 13.98 3.70
C PRO A 252 -4.33 13.76 3.18
N THR A 253 -4.75 12.52 2.95
CA THR A 253 -6.13 12.21 2.50
C THR A 253 -6.89 11.32 3.46
N ALA A 254 -6.31 11.05 4.62
CA ALA A 254 -6.84 10.24 5.70
C ALA A 254 -7.17 8.79 5.29
N ALA A 255 -6.35 8.20 4.41
CA ALA A 255 -6.52 6.82 3.94
C ALA A 255 -5.18 6.16 3.55
N PHE A 256 -5.12 4.83 3.61
CA PHE A 256 -3.91 4.04 3.35
C PHE A 256 -3.27 4.25 1.99
N LYS A 257 -4.06 4.74 1.03
CA LYS A 257 -3.58 5.02 -0.34
C LYS A 257 -2.51 6.11 -0.35
N ASP A 258 -2.42 6.92 0.69
CA ASP A 258 -1.38 7.94 0.87
C ASP A 258 0.03 7.34 0.89
N PHE A 259 0.23 6.14 1.47
CA PHE A 259 1.55 5.50 1.50
C PHE A 259 2.09 5.24 0.09
N ALA A 260 1.21 4.81 -0.81
CA ALA A 260 1.57 4.59 -2.21
C ALA A 260 1.66 5.91 -2.99
N LEU A 261 0.66 6.79 -2.84
CA LEU A 261 0.45 7.92 -3.73
C LEU A 261 1.20 9.19 -3.33
N GLN A 262 1.78 9.29 -2.14
CA GLN A 262 2.76 10.34 -1.83
C GLN A 262 4.15 10.04 -2.42
N LEU A 263 4.42 8.78 -2.78
CA LEU A 263 5.71 8.34 -3.32
C LEU A 263 5.67 8.07 -4.83
N PHE A 264 4.60 7.45 -5.34
CA PHE A 264 4.46 7.13 -6.76
C PHE A 264 4.67 8.33 -7.72
N PRO A 265 4.07 9.52 -7.51
CA PRO A 265 4.28 10.67 -8.39
C PRO A 265 5.74 11.14 -8.44
N ARG A 266 6.52 10.84 -7.40
CA ARG A 266 7.95 11.17 -7.34
C ARG A 266 8.76 10.21 -8.19
N TYR A 267 8.47 8.91 -8.11
CA TYR A 267 9.02 7.93 -9.05
C TYR A 267 8.67 8.30 -10.48
N PHE A 268 7.42 8.68 -10.72
CA PHE A 268 6.93 9.07 -12.02
C PHE A 268 7.69 10.28 -12.57
N GLY A 269 7.85 11.34 -11.77
CA GLY A 269 8.64 12.51 -12.14
C GLY A 269 10.10 12.18 -12.48
N THR A 270 10.74 11.28 -11.72
CA THR A 270 12.08 10.77 -12.04
C THR A 270 12.07 9.99 -13.35
N ALA A 271 11.13 9.07 -13.54
CA ALA A 271 11.01 8.25 -14.74
C ALA A 271 10.84 9.11 -15.99
N THR A 272 9.94 10.10 -15.97
CA THR A 272 9.71 11.01 -17.09
C THR A 272 10.93 11.88 -17.35
N ALA A 273 11.56 12.44 -16.30
CA ALA A 273 12.75 13.28 -16.47
C ALA A 273 13.95 12.52 -17.07
N THR A 274 14.08 11.23 -16.78
CA THR A 274 15.15 10.38 -17.36
C THR A 274 14.83 9.87 -18.76
N ALA A 275 13.56 9.66 -19.10
CA ALA A 275 13.15 9.07 -20.37
C ALA A 275 13.11 10.07 -21.53
N THR A 276 12.89 11.35 -21.26
CA THR A 276 12.63 12.35 -22.31
C THR A 276 13.67 13.46 -22.25
N GLN A 277 14.45 13.62 -23.34
CA GLN A 277 15.16 14.89 -23.60
C GLN A 277 14.19 16.04 -23.94
N SER A 278 12.89 15.73 -24.15
CA SER A 278 11.82 16.66 -24.49
C SER A 278 11.08 17.20 -23.24
N ARG A 279 10.46 18.36 -23.41
CA ARG A 279 9.70 19.12 -22.40
C ARG A 279 8.26 18.62 -22.25
N GLU A 280 8.04 17.31 -22.41
CA GLU A 280 6.70 16.68 -22.44
C GLU A 280 5.88 16.97 -21.18
N LYS A 281 4.57 17.10 -21.39
CA LYS A 281 3.56 17.25 -20.34
C LYS A 281 2.77 15.96 -20.21
N TYR A 282 2.39 15.63 -18.98
CA TYR A 282 1.60 14.43 -18.71
C TYR A 282 0.24 14.80 -18.13
N ILE A 283 -0.82 14.17 -18.61
CA ILE A 283 -2.14 14.19 -17.97
C ILE A 283 -2.36 12.83 -17.32
N ILE A 284 -2.56 12.86 -16.02
CA ILE A 284 -2.83 11.70 -15.19
C ILE A 284 -4.33 11.48 -15.15
N LEU A 285 -4.79 10.40 -15.77
CA LEU A 285 -6.19 9.98 -15.74
C LEU A 285 -6.43 8.99 -14.59
N ALA A 286 -7.44 9.27 -13.78
CA ALA A 286 -7.90 8.36 -12.74
C ALA A 286 -9.43 8.25 -12.74
N ALA A 287 -9.93 7.03 -12.54
CA ALA A 287 -11.31 6.79 -12.14
C ALA A 287 -11.33 6.42 -10.66
N THR A 288 -12.30 6.90 -9.89
CA THR A 288 -12.35 6.62 -8.45
C THR A 288 -13.77 6.38 -7.93
N SER A 289 -13.89 5.49 -6.95
CA SER A 289 -15.06 5.37 -6.06
C SER A 289 -14.85 6.16 -4.74
N GLY A 290 -13.83 7.02 -4.68
CA GLY A 290 -13.54 7.91 -3.57
C GLY A 290 -12.05 8.12 -3.36
N ASP A 291 -11.45 7.37 -2.44
CA ASP A 291 -10.10 7.61 -1.92
C ASP A 291 -8.98 7.64 -2.96
N THR A 292 -9.04 6.78 -4.00
CA THR A 292 -7.94 6.66 -4.97
C THR A 292 -7.72 7.97 -5.72
N GLY A 293 -8.81 8.63 -6.12
CA GLY A 293 -8.76 9.90 -6.83
C GLY A 293 -8.19 11.01 -5.95
N VAL A 294 -8.66 11.13 -4.70
CA VAL A 294 -8.16 12.15 -3.76
C VAL A 294 -6.67 11.95 -3.49
N ALA A 295 -6.24 10.71 -3.20
CA ALA A 295 -4.84 10.41 -2.94
C ALA A 295 -3.96 10.63 -4.18
N ALA A 296 -4.47 10.37 -5.39
CA ALA A 296 -3.74 10.63 -6.62
C ALA A 296 -3.56 12.13 -6.86
N ILE A 297 -4.64 12.91 -6.74
CA ILE A 297 -4.61 14.37 -6.83
C ILE A 297 -3.60 14.93 -5.82
N SER A 298 -3.78 14.60 -4.55
CA SER A 298 -2.90 15.07 -3.47
C SER A 298 -1.44 14.71 -3.74
N GLY A 299 -1.17 13.46 -4.16
CA GLY A 299 0.18 13.00 -4.45
C GLY A 299 0.88 13.79 -5.56
N PHE A 300 0.23 14.01 -6.70
CA PHE A 300 0.82 14.73 -7.84
C PHE A 300 1.00 16.22 -7.54
N VAL A 301 0.04 16.85 -6.85
CA VAL A 301 0.16 18.24 -6.38
C VAL A 301 1.34 18.36 -5.39
N ASN A 302 1.38 17.48 -4.39
CA ASN A 302 2.39 17.48 -3.33
C ASN A 302 3.81 17.15 -3.81
N ALA A 303 3.95 16.42 -4.91
CA ALA A 303 5.23 16.14 -5.55
C ALA A 303 5.78 17.34 -6.34
N GLY A 304 4.99 18.42 -6.51
CA GLY A 304 5.34 19.53 -7.40
C GLY A 304 5.45 19.09 -8.85
N ALA A 305 4.72 18.04 -9.23
CA ALA A 305 4.78 17.47 -10.56
C ALA A 305 4.20 18.47 -11.58
N ARG A 306 4.83 18.59 -12.76
CA ARG A 306 4.26 19.35 -13.88
C ARG A 306 3.05 18.67 -14.52
N SER A 307 2.71 17.46 -14.05
CA SER A 307 1.60 16.69 -14.55
C SER A 307 0.27 17.34 -14.15
N GLN A 308 -0.65 17.34 -15.10
CA GLN A 308 -2.05 17.61 -14.86
C GLN A 308 -2.74 16.35 -14.34
N VAL A 309 -3.81 16.49 -13.56
CA VAL A 309 -4.59 15.36 -13.03
C VAL A 309 -6.05 15.57 -13.38
N MET A 310 -6.65 14.60 -14.09
CA MET A 310 -8.07 14.56 -14.39
C MET A 310 -8.70 13.33 -13.76
N VAL A 311 -9.68 13.56 -12.87
CA VAL A 311 -10.35 12.51 -12.11
C VAL A 311 -11.81 12.41 -12.50
N LEU A 312 -12.24 11.20 -12.88
CA LEU A 312 -13.64 10.84 -13.12
C LEU A 312 -14.18 10.10 -11.89
N TYR A 313 -15.34 10.50 -11.40
CA TYR A 313 -16.01 9.81 -10.30
C TYR A 313 -17.54 9.76 -10.52
N PRO A 314 -18.23 8.69 -10.10
CA PRO A 314 -19.67 8.60 -10.22
C PRO A 314 -20.35 9.66 -9.34
N SER A 315 -21.33 10.40 -9.89
CA SER A 315 -22.00 11.51 -9.19
C SER A 315 -22.69 11.08 -7.89
N HIS A 316 -23.07 9.80 -7.77
CA HIS A 316 -23.73 9.23 -6.60
C HIS A 316 -22.92 8.11 -5.91
N GLY A 317 -21.66 7.88 -6.30
CA GLY A 317 -20.85 6.77 -5.80
C GLY A 317 -19.62 7.19 -4.99
N VAL A 318 -19.57 8.43 -4.50
CA VAL A 318 -18.53 8.94 -3.59
C VAL A 318 -19.17 9.61 -2.39
N SER A 319 -18.53 9.54 -1.21
CA SER A 319 -19.06 10.21 -0.02
C SER A 319 -18.96 11.75 -0.17
N PRO A 320 -19.85 12.52 0.49
CA PRO A 320 -19.74 13.98 0.50
C PRO A 320 -18.34 14.46 0.93
N VAL A 321 -17.75 13.83 1.95
CA VAL A 321 -16.40 14.17 2.42
C VAL A 321 -15.36 13.96 1.31
N GLN A 322 -15.41 12.84 0.61
CA GLN A 322 -14.47 12.55 -0.50
C GLN A 322 -14.66 13.52 -1.66
N GLN A 323 -15.90 13.90 -1.98
CA GLN A 323 -16.21 14.93 -2.98
C GLN A 323 -15.59 16.28 -2.59
N MET A 324 -15.75 16.71 -1.33
CA MET A 324 -15.17 17.97 -0.85
C MET A 324 -13.64 17.94 -0.90
N GLN A 325 -13.01 16.79 -0.60
CA GLN A 325 -11.56 16.66 -0.79
C GLN A 325 -11.17 16.87 -2.26
N MET A 326 -11.85 16.23 -3.21
CA MET A 326 -11.57 16.44 -4.64
C MET A 326 -11.75 17.90 -5.07
N LEU A 327 -12.86 18.53 -4.68
CA LEU A 327 -13.14 19.94 -5.00
C LEU A 327 -12.15 20.91 -4.38
N SER A 328 -11.61 20.58 -3.20
CA SER A 328 -10.61 21.43 -2.53
C SER A 328 -9.27 21.52 -3.28
N PHE A 329 -9.00 20.57 -4.18
CA PHE A 329 -7.82 20.59 -5.05
C PHE A 329 -8.11 21.06 -6.48
N ASP A 330 -9.38 21.11 -6.90
CA ASP A 330 -9.74 21.47 -8.28
C ASP A 330 -9.51 22.97 -8.53
N ASP A 331 -8.42 23.29 -9.23
CA ASP A 331 -8.01 24.65 -9.56
C ASP A 331 -8.21 25.01 -11.04
N SER A 332 -8.85 24.12 -11.81
CA SER A 332 -9.03 24.20 -13.27
C SER A 332 -7.77 24.15 -14.14
N THR A 333 -6.57 24.20 -13.56
CA THR A 333 -5.30 24.39 -14.27
C THR A 333 -4.37 23.17 -14.14
N GLN A 334 -4.11 22.72 -12.92
CA GLN A 334 -3.36 21.49 -12.63
C GLN A 334 -4.32 20.32 -12.38
N VAL A 335 -5.46 20.57 -11.75
CA VAL A 335 -6.42 19.53 -11.35
C VAL A 335 -7.80 19.83 -11.90
N ARG A 336 -8.46 18.80 -12.45
CA ARG A 336 -9.89 18.82 -12.77
C ARG A 336 -10.57 17.55 -12.30
N THR A 337 -11.71 17.70 -11.67
CA THR A 337 -12.53 16.58 -11.22
C THR A 337 -13.90 16.64 -11.87
N TYR A 338 -14.42 15.50 -12.34
CA TYR A 338 -15.69 15.41 -13.04
C TYR A 338 -16.59 14.37 -12.37
N ALA A 339 -17.74 14.84 -11.90
CA ALA A 339 -18.85 13.99 -11.47
C ALA A 339 -19.57 13.46 -12.73
N VAL A 340 -19.42 12.18 -13.01
CA VAL A 340 -20.04 11.52 -14.16
C VAL A 340 -21.41 10.99 -13.75
N HIS A 341 -22.44 11.24 -14.54
CA HIS A 341 -23.80 10.72 -14.33
C HIS A 341 -23.91 9.23 -14.68
N SER A 342 -23.13 8.39 -13.99
CA SER A 342 -23.05 6.95 -14.18
C SER A 342 -22.45 6.26 -12.93
N ASP A 343 -22.09 4.99 -13.06
CA ASP A 343 -21.41 4.20 -12.05
C ASP A 343 -19.87 4.25 -12.17
N PHE A 344 -19.18 3.62 -11.21
CA PHE A 344 -17.72 3.54 -11.21
C PHE A 344 -17.17 2.73 -12.40
N ASP A 345 -17.88 1.69 -12.85
CA ASP A 345 -17.44 0.85 -13.96
C ASP A 345 -17.42 1.64 -15.26
N PHE A 346 -18.40 2.51 -15.50
CA PHE A 346 -18.38 3.45 -16.62
C PHE A 346 -17.16 4.37 -16.55
N CYS A 347 -16.88 4.98 -15.40
CA CYS A 347 -15.70 5.86 -15.22
C CYS A 347 -14.40 5.11 -15.53
N GLN A 348 -14.24 3.90 -14.98
CA GLN A 348 -13.05 3.07 -15.20
C GLN A 348 -12.90 2.64 -16.66
N ASN A 349 -13.99 2.21 -17.30
CA ASN A 349 -13.99 1.81 -18.70
C ASN A 349 -13.73 3.00 -19.63
N THR A 350 -14.20 4.19 -19.29
CA THR A 350 -13.92 5.42 -20.04
C THR A 350 -12.43 5.75 -20.01
N VAL A 351 -11.80 5.71 -18.84
CA VAL A 351 -10.34 5.90 -18.73
C VAL A 351 -9.59 4.90 -19.62
N LYS A 352 -9.94 3.61 -19.58
CA LYS A 352 -9.34 2.58 -20.45
C LYS A 352 -9.50 2.90 -21.94
N LYS A 353 -10.71 3.30 -22.37
CA LYS A 353 -11.00 3.67 -23.77
C LYS A 353 -10.14 4.85 -24.24
N LEU A 354 -9.99 5.87 -23.41
CA LEU A 354 -9.14 7.04 -23.72
C LEU A 354 -7.66 6.63 -23.87
N PHE A 355 -7.15 5.72 -23.04
CA PHE A 355 -5.78 5.20 -23.18
C PHE A 355 -5.55 4.43 -24.49
N SER A 356 -6.55 3.66 -24.93
CA SER A 356 -6.48 2.88 -26.17
C SER A 356 -6.78 3.68 -27.45
N ASN A 357 -7.13 4.97 -27.33
CA ASN A 357 -7.52 5.79 -28.48
C ASN A 357 -6.28 6.35 -29.20
N GLU A 358 -5.84 5.68 -30.28
CA GLU A 358 -4.68 6.11 -31.09
C GLU A 358 -4.84 7.53 -31.68
N PRO A 359 -5.95 7.88 -32.35
CA PRO A 359 -6.16 9.26 -32.82
C PRO A 359 -6.00 10.32 -31.74
N LEU A 360 -6.56 10.09 -30.56
CA LEU A 360 -6.41 11.01 -29.42
C LEU A 360 -4.95 11.13 -28.99
N LYS A 361 -4.21 10.02 -28.93
CA LYS A 361 -2.78 10.04 -28.57
C LYS A 361 -1.95 10.82 -29.58
N GLU A 362 -2.24 10.67 -30.88
CA GLU A 362 -1.58 11.43 -31.94
C GLU A 362 -1.87 12.93 -31.83
N GLU A 363 -3.13 13.31 -31.56
CA GLU A 363 -3.51 14.72 -31.38
C GLU A 363 -2.81 15.35 -30.18
N LEU A 364 -2.79 14.66 -29.03
CA LEU A 364 -2.11 15.13 -27.82
C LEU A 364 -0.60 15.24 -28.01
N ALA A 365 0.01 14.29 -28.74
CA ALA A 365 1.44 14.30 -29.04
C ALA A 365 1.84 15.45 -29.99
N ALA A 366 0.90 15.99 -30.77
CA ALA A 366 1.12 17.09 -31.71
C ALA A 366 1.09 18.49 -31.05
N LEU A 367 0.72 18.59 -29.76
CA LEU A 367 0.73 19.85 -29.01
C LEU A 367 2.17 20.32 -28.70
N ASP A 368 2.34 21.62 -28.39
CA ASP A 368 3.60 22.18 -27.89
C ASP A 368 3.40 22.84 -26.51
N PRO A 369 3.94 22.25 -25.41
CA PRO A 369 4.69 20.99 -25.39
C PRO A 369 3.80 19.75 -25.65
N ALA A 370 4.39 18.68 -26.18
CA ALA A 370 3.69 17.43 -26.44
C ALA A 370 3.06 16.86 -25.15
N VAL A 371 1.82 16.39 -25.24
CA VAL A 371 1.05 15.87 -24.12
C VAL A 371 0.93 14.34 -24.22
N ARG A 372 1.15 13.65 -23.10
CA ARG A 372 0.95 12.20 -22.96
C ARG A 372 -0.04 11.88 -21.85
N LEU A 373 -0.82 10.82 -22.05
CA LEU A 373 -1.69 10.27 -21.01
C LEU A 373 -0.89 9.28 -20.15
N SER A 374 -1.10 9.30 -18.84
CA SER A 374 -0.63 8.25 -17.93
C SER A 374 -1.65 8.00 -16.82
N SER A 375 -1.60 6.84 -16.17
CA SER A 375 -2.59 6.45 -15.17
C SER A 375 -2.00 6.37 -13.78
N ALA A 376 -2.74 6.84 -12.78
CA ALA A 376 -2.42 6.66 -11.37
C ALA A 376 -3.10 5.43 -10.75
N ASN A 377 -3.63 4.48 -11.53
CA ASN A 377 -4.42 3.35 -11.02
C ASN A 377 -3.57 2.28 -10.28
N SER A 378 -4.22 1.42 -9.49
CA SER A 378 -3.58 0.44 -8.57
C SER A 378 -2.86 -0.71 -9.28
N ILE A 379 -2.82 -0.66 -10.62
CA ILE A 379 -2.10 -1.58 -11.48
C ILE A 379 -0.62 -1.23 -11.58
N ASN A 380 -0.17 -0.04 -11.19
CA ASN A 380 1.25 0.31 -11.29
C ASN A 380 2.09 -0.35 -10.17
N TRP A 381 3.21 -0.98 -10.51
CA TRP A 381 4.10 -1.61 -9.51
C TRP A 381 4.63 -0.61 -8.48
N GLY A 382 4.93 0.62 -8.90
CA GLY A 382 5.38 1.70 -8.01
C GLY A 382 4.34 2.12 -6.97
N ARG A 383 3.06 1.77 -7.15
CA ARG A 383 2.01 1.91 -6.11
C ARG A 383 1.93 0.71 -5.17
N LEU A 384 2.36 -0.47 -5.60
CA LEU A 384 2.29 -1.71 -4.82
C LEU A 384 3.42 -1.76 -3.77
N ILE A 385 4.66 -1.46 -4.18
CA ILE A 385 5.82 -1.67 -3.30
C ILE A 385 5.87 -0.80 -2.03
N PRO A 386 5.40 0.46 -1.99
CA PRO A 386 5.41 1.25 -0.75
C PRO A 386 4.53 0.63 0.34
N GLN A 387 3.55 -0.19 -0.06
CA GLN A 387 2.67 -0.88 0.85
C GLN A 387 3.33 -2.09 1.54
N VAL A 388 4.41 -2.65 0.98
CA VAL A 388 5.17 -3.76 1.60
C VAL A 388 5.80 -3.30 2.92
N VAL A 389 6.23 -2.03 2.98
CA VAL A 389 6.95 -1.45 4.12
C VAL A 389 6.16 -1.56 5.42
N TYR A 390 4.86 -1.26 5.42
CA TYR A 390 4.08 -1.25 6.66
C TYR A 390 3.80 -2.66 7.21
N TYR A 391 3.93 -3.73 6.42
CA TYR A 391 3.90 -5.10 6.94
C TYR A 391 5.16 -5.41 7.76
N PHE A 392 6.34 -5.04 7.23
CA PHE A 392 7.59 -5.12 7.98
C PHE A 392 7.54 -4.24 9.23
N TRP A 393 7.00 -3.02 9.13
CA TRP A 393 6.82 -2.12 10.25
C TRP A 393 5.92 -2.71 11.36
N ALA A 394 4.80 -3.33 10.98
CA ALA A 394 3.91 -4.00 11.91
C ALA A 394 4.58 -5.19 12.63
N TYR A 395 5.25 -6.06 11.88
CA TYR A 395 6.01 -7.17 12.47
C TYR A 395 7.11 -6.68 13.42
N ARG A 396 7.86 -5.65 13.01
CA ARG A 396 8.86 -4.97 13.87
C ARG A 396 8.27 -4.50 15.18
N HIS A 397 7.07 -3.91 15.18
CA HIS A 397 6.42 -3.47 16.41
C HIS A 397 6.22 -4.64 17.39
N HIS A 398 5.78 -5.80 16.91
CA HIS A 398 5.61 -7.00 17.74
C HIS A 398 6.95 -7.60 18.19
N VAL A 399 8.03 -7.51 17.40
CA VAL A 399 9.37 -7.88 17.87
C VAL A 399 9.88 -6.98 18.99
N GLN A 400 9.49 -5.71 18.98
CA GLN A 400 9.86 -4.75 20.02
C GLN A 400 8.97 -4.84 21.26
N HIS A 401 7.73 -5.29 21.09
CA HIS A 401 6.74 -5.46 22.14
C HIS A 401 6.15 -6.89 22.06
N PRO A 402 6.97 -7.92 22.29
CA PRO A 402 6.55 -9.31 22.09
C PRO A 402 5.44 -9.68 23.08
N PRO A 403 4.36 -10.31 22.60
CA PRO A 403 3.46 -11.04 23.49
C PRO A 403 4.22 -12.07 24.32
N VAL A 404 3.66 -12.45 25.47
CA VAL A 404 4.21 -13.52 26.30
C VAL A 404 4.32 -14.81 25.47
N GLY A 405 5.49 -15.44 25.49
CA GLY A 405 5.77 -16.67 24.75
C GLY A 405 6.10 -16.49 23.26
N TRP A 406 5.93 -15.29 22.70
CA TRP A 406 6.23 -15.00 21.30
C TRP A 406 7.65 -14.44 21.16
N THR A 407 8.41 -14.95 20.20
CA THR A 407 9.81 -14.59 19.94
C THR A 407 10.03 -14.20 18.48
N PHE A 408 11.17 -13.56 18.20
CA PHE A 408 11.51 -13.23 16.83
C PHE A 408 11.61 -14.50 15.97
N GLY A 409 10.88 -14.51 14.86
CA GLY A 409 10.77 -15.65 13.95
C GLY A 409 9.38 -16.29 14.00
N ASP A 410 8.68 -16.14 15.12
CA ASP A 410 7.28 -16.56 15.22
C ASP A 410 6.42 -15.69 14.31
N PRO A 411 5.41 -16.27 13.66
CA PRO A 411 4.65 -15.53 12.66
C PRO A 411 3.65 -14.56 13.30
N ILE A 412 3.16 -13.63 12.47
CA ILE A 412 1.92 -12.87 12.70
C ILE A 412 0.84 -13.28 11.69
N ASP A 413 -0.41 -13.02 12.02
CA ASP A 413 -1.52 -13.04 11.07
C ASP A 413 -1.96 -11.60 10.75
N VAL A 414 -2.44 -11.37 9.54
CA VAL A 414 -2.85 -10.03 9.11
C VAL A 414 -4.21 -10.06 8.42
N VAL A 415 -5.16 -9.25 8.90
CA VAL A 415 -6.49 -9.06 8.29
C VAL A 415 -6.52 -7.78 7.49
N VAL A 416 -6.99 -7.88 6.26
CA VAL A 416 -7.01 -6.76 5.30
C VAL A 416 -8.42 -6.60 4.74
N PRO A 417 -9.06 -5.42 4.90
CA PRO A 417 -10.27 -5.11 4.15
C PRO A 417 -9.91 -4.98 2.67
N CYS A 418 -10.43 -5.90 1.86
CA CYS A 418 -9.91 -6.17 0.51
C CYS A 418 -10.81 -5.65 -0.60
N GLY A 419 -10.30 -4.69 -1.37
CA GLY A 419 -10.88 -4.27 -2.66
C GLY A 419 -10.07 -4.84 -3.83
N ASN A 420 -9.29 -4.00 -4.52
CA ASN A 420 -8.50 -4.37 -5.71
C ASN A 420 -7.29 -5.32 -5.46
N PHE A 421 -7.25 -6.03 -4.34
CA PHE A 421 -6.22 -7.01 -3.93
C PHE A 421 -4.79 -6.47 -3.76
N GLY A 422 -4.52 -5.19 -4.05
CA GLY A 422 -3.16 -4.62 -4.02
C GLY A 422 -2.52 -4.59 -2.62
N ASN A 423 -3.30 -4.24 -1.59
CA ASN A 423 -2.80 -4.16 -0.21
C ASN A 423 -2.38 -5.55 0.31
N ILE A 424 -3.29 -6.53 0.27
CA ILE A 424 -3.00 -7.89 0.73
C ILE A 424 -1.92 -8.58 -0.13
N LEU A 425 -1.84 -8.25 -1.44
CA LEU A 425 -0.75 -8.71 -2.29
C LEU A 425 0.60 -8.16 -1.82
N SER A 426 0.69 -6.92 -1.35
CA SER A 426 1.92 -6.40 -0.74
C SER A 426 2.30 -7.14 0.53
N GLY A 427 1.33 -7.62 1.31
CA GLY A 427 1.56 -8.53 2.43
C GLY A 427 2.11 -9.89 1.99
N TYR A 428 1.61 -10.41 0.86
CA TYR A 428 2.14 -11.64 0.27
C TYR A 428 3.54 -11.45 -0.31
N VAL A 429 3.84 -10.30 -0.91
CA VAL A 429 5.20 -9.92 -1.31
C VAL A 429 6.10 -9.87 -0.08
N ALA A 430 5.68 -9.25 1.04
CA ALA A 430 6.46 -9.24 2.28
C ALA A 430 6.75 -10.66 2.80
N LYS A 431 5.74 -11.55 2.79
CA LYS A 431 5.91 -12.97 3.13
C LYS A 431 6.93 -13.67 2.22
N ARG A 432 6.84 -13.43 0.91
CA ARG A 432 7.79 -13.97 -0.09
C ARG A 432 9.19 -13.37 0.03
N MET A 433 9.33 -12.19 0.62
CA MET A 433 10.60 -11.60 1.00
C MET A 433 11.19 -12.20 2.30
N GLY A 434 10.49 -13.12 2.97
CA GLY A 434 10.96 -13.79 4.18
C GLY A 434 10.36 -13.26 5.48
N LEU A 435 9.42 -12.30 5.44
CA LEU A 435 8.73 -11.83 6.64
C LEU A 435 7.86 -12.96 7.23
N PRO A 436 7.98 -13.29 8.53
CA PRO A 436 7.17 -14.32 9.17
C PRO A 436 5.68 -13.94 9.27
N VAL A 437 4.92 -14.28 8.23
CA VAL A 437 3.47 -14.12 8.16
C VAL A 437 2.82 -15.49 7.97
N ARG A 438 1.97 -15.91 8.91
CA ARG A 438 1.28 -17.20 8.82
C ARG A 438 0.09 -17.09 7.88
N LYS A 439 -0.98 -16.38 8.28
CA LYS A 439 -2.17 -16.13 7.44
C LYS A 439 -2.31 -14.68 7.01
N LEU A 440 -2.67 -14.49 5.74
CA LEU A 440 -3.22 -13.27 5.17
C LEU A 440 -4.73 -13.46 4.99
N ILE A 441 -5.52 -12.67 5.69
CA ILE A 441 -6.97 -12.87 5.81
C ILE A 441 -7.70 -11.80 5.01
N VAL A 442 -8.43 -12.22 3.99
CA VAL A 442 -9.27 -11.35 3.16
C VAL A 442 -10.57 -11.05 3.92
N ALA A 443 -10.81 -9.78 4.22
CA ALA A 443 -12.09 -9.33 4.74
C ALA A 443 -12.90 -8.63 3.63
N SER A 444 -14.01 -9.23 3.23
CA SER A 444 -14.96 -8.70 2.26
C SER A 444 -16.22 -8.17 2.96
N ASN A 445 -16.87 -7.17 2.38
CA ASN A 445 -18.27 -6.87 2.71
C ASN A 445 -19.20 -7.83 1.93
N CYS A 446 -20.45 -7.45 1.67
CA CYS A 446 -21.36 -8.27 0.87
C CYS A 446 -20.90 -8.47 -0.60
N ASN A 447 -19.98 -7.67 -1.12
CA ASN A 447 -19.32 -7.88 -2.40
C ASN A 447 -18.16 -8.90 -2.22
N ASP A 448 -18.51 -10.17 -2.05
CA ASP A 448 -17.65 -11.22 -1.50
C ASP A 448 -16.93 -12.12 -2.53
N VAL A 449 -16.71 -11.63 -3.76
CA VAL A 449 -16.03 -12.40 -4.83
C VAL A 449 -14.63 -12.90 -4.41
N LEU A 450 -13.89 -12.11 -3.63
CA LEU A 450 -12.58 -12.49 -3.12
C LEU A 450 -12.66 -13.52 -1.99
N CYS A 451 -13.72 -13.46 -1.18
CA CYS A 451 -13.97 -14.46 -0.14
C CYS A 451 -14.19 -15.83 -0.80
N ASP A 452 -15.11 -15.91 -1.76
CA ASP A 452 -15.39 -17.15 -2.49
C ASP A 452 -14.17 -17.66 -3.26
N PHE A 453 -13.41 -16.76 -3.89
CA PHE A 453 -12.18 -17.12 -4.58
C PHE A 453 -11.18 -17.81 -3.64
N VAL A 454 -10.90 -17.22 -2.47
CA VAL A 454 -9.95 -17.79 -1.51
C VAL A 454 -10.48 -19.11 -0.91
N MET A 455 -11.78 -19.18 -0.63
CA MET A 455 -12.38 -20.36 0.02
C MET A 455 -12.57 -21.55 -0.94
N THR A 456 -12.80 -21.29 -2.23
CA THR A 456 -13.18 -22.35 -3.20
C THR A 456 -12.15 -22.56 -4.33
N GLY A 457 -11.25 -21.60 -4.54
CA GLY A 457 -10.37 -21.56 -5.72
C GLY A 457 -11.08 -21.11 -7.00
N THR A 458 -12.35 -20.71 -6.95
CA THR A 458 -13.12 -20.26 -8.12
C THR A 458 -13.41 -18.77 -8.03
N TYR A 459 -13.01 -18.01 -9.06
CA TYR A 459 -13.33 -16.60 -9.20
C TYR A 459 -14.51 -16.46 -10.17
N ASP A 460 -15.70 -16.16 -9.68
CA ASP A 460 -16.94 -16.12 -10.49
C ASP A 460 -17.68 -14.78 -10.33
N VAL A 461 -17.88 -14.07 -11.44
CA VAL A 461 -18.62 -12.79 -11.49
C VAL A 461 -19.95 -12.88 -12.26
N ARG A 462 -20.35 -14.05 -12.77
CA ARG A 462 -21.48 -14.19 -13.72
C ARG A 462 -22.84 -13.79 -13.15
N GLN A 463 -23.04 -14.00 -11.85
CA GLN A 463 -24.32 -13.78 -11.17
C GLN A 463 -24.21 -12.74 -10.05
N ARG A 464 -23.23 -11.83 -10.16
CA ARG A 464 -22.97 -10.80 -9.16
C ARG A 464 -23.36 -9.43 -9.69
N THR A 465 -24.07 -8.69 -8.86
CA THR A 465 -24.32 -7.26 -9.05
C THR A 465 -23.59 -6.49 -7.96
N LEU A 466 -22.93 -5.40 -8.32
CA LEU A 466 -22.25 -4.55 -7.36
C LEU A 466 -23.29 -3.92 -6.40
N ALA A 467 -23.18 -4.23 -5.11
CA ALA A 467 -24.01 -3.62 -4.08
C ALA A 467 -23.27 -2.43 -3.47
N ALA A 468 -23.96 -1.28 -3.36
CA ALA A 468 -23.43 -0.13 -2.64
C ALA A 468 -23.49 -0.39 -1.13
N THR A 469 -22.37 -0.17 -0.44
CA THR A 469 -22.25 -0.40 1.01
C THR A 469 -21.70 0.82 1.73
N ALA A 470 -21.68 0.77 3.07
CA ALA A 470 -20.97 1.71 3.92
C ALA A 470 -19.45 1.72 3.69
N SER A 471 -18.90 0.71 3.03
CA SER A 471 -17.48 0.52 2.76
C SER A 471 -17.14 0.58 1.25
N PRO A 472 -17.43 1.70 0.55
CA PRO A 472 -17.44 1.78 -0.93
C PRO A 472 -16.10 1.59 -1.65
N SER A 473 -14.99 1.55 -0.90
CA SER A 473 -13.66 1.32 -1.46
C SER A 473 -13.31 -0.17 -1.61
N ILE A 474 -14.13 -1.06 -1.04
CA ILE A 474 -14.04 -2.51 -1.19
C ILE A 474 -15.27 -3.10 -1.90
N ASP A 475 -16.19 -2.25 -2.38
CA ASP A 475 -17.26 -2.64 -3.32
C ASP A 475 -16.62 -2.94 -4.69
N ILE A 476 -16.29 -4.20 -4.96
CA ILE A 476 -15.68 -4.62 -6.22
C ILE A 476 -16.28 -5.92 -6.76
N LEU A 477 -16.26 -6.06 -8.09
CA LEU A 477 -16.53 -7.32 -8.78
C LEU A 477 -15.28 -7.94 -9.42
N LYS A 478 -14.37 -7.11 -9.93
CA LYS A 478 -13.10 -7.54 -10.52
C LYS A 478 -11.95 -6.87 -9.77
N ALA A 479 -11.10 -7.67 -9.15
CA ALA A 479 -9.95 -7.20 -8.38
C ALA A 479 -8.68 -7.25 -9.24
N SER A 480 -8.16 -6.07 -9.61
CA SER A 480 -7.10 -5.96 -10.62
C SER A 480 -5.78 -6.66 -10.26
N ASN A 481 -5.40 -6.72 -8.98
CA ASN A 481 -4.12 -7.34 -8.57
C ASN A 481 -4.19 -8.86 -8.34
N VAL A 482 -5.35 -9.51 -8.54
CA VAL A 482 -5.42 -10.97 -8.51
C VAL A 482 -4.52 -11.57 -9.59
N GLU A 483 -4.39 -10.94 -10.75
CA GLU A 483 -3.50 -11.41 -11.82
C GLU A 483 -2.03 -11.55 -11.38
N ARG A 484 -1.50 -10.57 -10.63
CA ARG A 484 -0.14 -10.66 -10.05
C ARG A 484 -0.04 -11.76 -9.02
N PHE A 485 -1.09 -11.96 -8.22
CA PHE A 485 -1.14 -13.05 -7.26
C PHE A 485 -1.08 -14.41 -7.96
N LEU A 486 -1.84 -14.60 -9.05
CA LEU A 486 -1.81 -15.81 -9.86
C LEU A 486 -0.42 -16.09 -10.42
N TYR A 487 0.29 -15.06 -10.92
CA TYR A 487 1.67 -15.20 -11.38
C TYR A 487 2.61 -15.66 -10.25
N LEU A 488 2.53 -15.04 -9.06
CA LEU A 488 3.40 -15.42 -7.94
C LEU A 488 3.07 -16.82 -7.40
N LEU A 489 1.80 -17.20 -7.40
CA LEU A 489 1.31 -18.48 -6.90
C LEU A 489 1.60 -19.64 -7.87
N SER A 490 1.65 -19.36 -9.17
CA SER A 490 2.00 -20.33 -10.22
C SER A 490 3.51 -20.38 -10.53
N HIS A 491 4.35 -19.76 -9.69
CA HIS A 491 5.80 -19.69 -9.90
C HIS A 491 6.23 -19.07 -11.23
N GLY A 492 5.45 -18.12 -11.75
CA GLY A 492 5.74 -17.38 -12.97
C GLY A 492 5.21 -18.02 -14.26
N ASP A 493 4.23 -18.93 -14.17
CA ASP A 493 3.57 -19.52 -15.36
C ASP A 493 2.67 -18.48 -16.06
N THR A 494 3.25 -17.79 -17.03
CA THR A 494 2.58 -16.75 -17.81
C THR A 494 1.49 -17.29 -18.73
N GLU A 495 1.62 -18.52 -19.22
CA GLU A 495 0.62 -19.15 -20.08
C GLU A 495 -0.65 -19.48 -19.30
N LEU A 496 -0.49 -20.05 -18.10
CA LEU A 496 -1.60 -20.28 -17.18
C LEU A 496 -2.31 -18.99 -16.82
N VAL A 497 -1.56 -17.95 -16.42
CA VAL A 497 -2.15 -16.65 -16.05
C VAL A 497 -2.92 -16.05 -17.22
N ALA A 498 -2.33 -16.02 -18.43
CA ALA A 498 -3.00 -15.52 -19.63
C ALA A 498 -4.29 -16.28 -19.93
N ARG A 499 -4.28 -17.62 -19.77
CA ARG A 499 -5.47 -18.46 -19.94
C ARG A 499 -6.56 -18.14 -18.92
N LEU A 500 -6.24 -18.09 -17.63
CA LEU A 500 -7.21 -17.79 -16.57
C LEU A 500 -7.83 -16.39 -16.75
N MET A 501 -7.04 -15.41 -17.18
CA MET A 501 -7.55 -14.06 -17.47
C MET A 501 -8.45 -14.01 -18.69
N LYS A 502 -8.11 -14.78 -19.74
CA LYS A 502 -8.98 -14.95 -20.89
C LYS A 502 -10.30 -15.63 -20.53
N GLU A 503 -10.28 -16.64 -19.66
CA GLU A 503 -11.48 -17.31 -19.14
C GLU A 503 -12.35 -16.33 -18.34
N LEU A 504 -11.76 -15.49 -17.48
CA LEU A 504 -12.49 -14.46 -16.74
C LEU A 504 -13.16 -13.45 -17.67
N ASP A 505 -12.46 -12.99 -18.71
CA ASP A 505 -12.98 -11.97 -19.61
C ASP A 505 -14.04 -12.52 -20.56
N ALA A 506 -13.89 -13.77 -21.04
CA ALA A 506 -14.84 -14.40 -21.96
C ALA A 506 -16.07 -14.97 -21.24
N ASN A 507 -15.87 -15.62 -20.10
CA ASN A 507 -16.90 -16.42 -19.43
C ASN A 507 -17.36 -15.80 -18.10
N GLY A 508 -16.67 -14.80 -17.57
CA GLY A 508 -16.92 -14.26 -16.24
C GLY A 508 -16.51 -15.19 -15.11
N VAL A 509 -15.74 -16.25 -15.37
CA VAL A 509 -15.33 -17.22 -14.35
C VAL A 509 -14.03 -17.94 -14.71
N PHE A 510 -13.22 -18.27 -13.71
CA PHE A 510 -12.15 -19.27 -13.81
C PHE A 510 -12.03 -20.05 -12.50
N THR A 511 -11.43 -21.25 -12.55
CA THR A 511 -11.13 -22.07 -11.37
C THR A 511 -9.66 -22.47 -11.37
N LEU A 512 -9.02 -22.34 -10.20
CA LEU A 512 -7.63 -22.74 -10.02
C LEU A 512 -7.46 -24.26 -10.07
N PRO A 513 -6.32 -24.77 -10.56
CA PRO A 513 -5.90 -26.14 -10.31
C PRO A 513 -5.89 -26.46 -8.81
N ASP A 514 -6.19 -27.70 -8.42
CA ASP A 514 -6.31 -28.10 -7.01
C ASP A 514 -5.03 -27.84 -6.20
N GLU A 515 -3.86 -28.08 -6.79
CA GLU A 515 -2.55 -27.80 -6.16
C GLU A 515 -2.36 -26.31 -5.88
N MET A 516 -2.73 -25.45 -6.84
CA MET A 516 -2.65 -24.00 -6.72
C MET A 516 -3.66 -23.47 -5.69
N ARG A 517 -4.85 -24.07 -5.62
CA ARG A 517 -5.84 -23.79 -4.56
C ARG A 517 -5.28 -24.15 -3.18
N ALA A 518 -4.69 -25.34 -3.03
CA ALA A 518 -4.10 -25.78 -1.77
C ALA A 518 -2.97 -24.83 -1.32
N ALA A 519 -2.04 -24.49 -2.22
CA ALA A 519 -0.96 -23.54 -1.96
C ALA A 519 -1.47 -22.14 -1.58
N MET A 520 -2.57 -21.67 -2.18
CA MET A 520 -3.24 -20.44 -1.76
C MET A 520 -3.75 -20.56 -0.32
N GLN A 521 -4.47 -21.64 0.00
CA GLN A 521 -5.12 -21.83 1.31
C GLN A 521 -4.14 -22.10 2.46
N GLU A 522 -2.90 -22.50 2.17
CA GLU A 522 -1.82 -22.53 3.15
C GLU A 522 -1.54 -21.13 3.72
N SER A 523 -1.55 -20.10 2.87
CA SER A 523 -1.21 -18.72 3.25
C SER A 523 -2.41 -17.80 3.42
N PHE A 524 -3.55 -18.12 2.83
CA PHE A 524 -4.74 -17.27 2.81
C PHE A 524 -5.95 -17.95 3.42
N THR A 525 -6.81 -17.12 4.00
CA THR A 525 -8.21 -17.46 4.31
C THR A 525 -9.05 -16.21 4.13
N ALA A 526 -10.37 -16.31 4.24
CA ALA A 526 -11.26 -15.18 4.04
C ALA A 526 -12.50 -15.24 4.92
N GLY A 527 -13.11 -14.08 5.12
CA GLY A 527 -14.43 -13.93 5.72
C GLY A 527 -15.21 -12.80 5.07
N ARG A 528 -16.52 -12.79 5.30
CA ARG A 528 -17.43 -11.76 4.82
C ARG A 528 -18.18 -11.13 5.98
N CYS A 529 -18.45 -9.84 5.86
CA CYS A 529 -19.20 -9.05 6.83
C CYS A 529 -20.45 -8.46 6.16
N SER A 530 -21.60 -8.59 6.82
CA SER A 530 -22.83 -7.92 6.38
C SER A 530 -22.86 -6.44 6.81
N GLU A 531 -23.76 -5.63 6.26
CA GLU A 531 -23.92 -4.23 6.68
C GLU A 531 -24.40 -4.11 8.13
N GLU A 532 -25.21 -5.07 8.60
CA GLU A 532 -25.67 -5.14 9.99
C GLU A 532 -24.50 -5.47 10.92
N ASP A 533 -23.70 -6.48 10.58
CA ASP A 533 -22.51 -6.86 11.33
C ASP A 533 -21.46 -5.74 11.36
N CYS A 534 -21.29 -5.02 10.25
CA CYS A 534 -20.42 -3.87 10.16
C CYS A 534 -20.85 -2.78 11.15
N ALA A 535 -22.14 -2.42 11.15
CA ALA A 535 -22.68 -1.41 12.07
C ALA A 535 -22.55 -1.84 13.54
N ALA A 536 -22.88 -3.10 13.84
CA ALA A 536 -22.75 -3.66 15.17
C ALA A 536 -21.29 -3.68 15.65
N THR A 537 -20.34 -3.95 14.76
CA THR A 537 -18.90 -3.95 15.05
C THR A 537 -18.39 -2.55 15.38
N ILE A 538 -18.78 -1.51 14.61
CA ILE A 538 -18.44 -0.12 14.91
C ILE A 538 -18.90 0.25 16.33
N LYS A 539 -20.18 -0.02 16.63
CA LYS A 539 -20.76 0.29 17.94
C LYS A 539 -20.08 -0.49 19.07
N SER A 540 -19.91 -1.80 18.90
CA SER A 540 -19.32 -2.66 19.93
C SER A 540 -17.89 -2.24 20.27
N VAL A 541 -17.04 -1.94 19.29
CA VAL A 541 -15.66 -1.52 19.55
C VAL A 541 -15.61 -0.14 20.19
N TYR A 542 -16.49 0.78 19.77
CA TYR A 542 -16.59 2.09 20.41
C TYR A 542 -16.99 1.97 21.88
N ASP A 543 -18.02 1.17 22.19
CA ASP A 543 -18.49 0.99 23.56
C ASP A 543 -17.45 0.29 24.44
N LEU A 544 -16.84 -0.80 23.95
CA LEU A 544 -15.81 -1.58 24.67
C LEU A 544 -14.52 -0.80 24.92
N SER A 545 -14.20 0.17 24.06
CA SER A 545 -13.05 1.07 24.24
C SER A 545 -13.40 2.34 25.02
N HIS A 546 -14.61 2.45 25.59
CA HIS A 546 -15.11 3.65 26.26
C HIS A 546 -14.99 4.91 25.39
N GLY A 547 -15.24 4.75 24.10
CA GLY A 547 -15.18 5.81 23.09
C GLY A 547 -13.78 6.09 22.54
N ALA A 548 -12.72 5.44 23.03
CA ALA A 548 -11.34 5.71 22.60
C ALA A 548 -11.04 5.23 21.17
N ARG A 549 -11.69 4.13 20.73
CA ARG A 549 -11.55 3.58 19.38
C ARG A 549 -12.84 3.77 18.59
N LEU A 550 -12.79 4.61 17.56
CA LEU A 550 -13.87 4.75 16.58
C LEU A 550 -13.39 4.25 15.22
N LEU A 551 -14.08 3.24 14.68
CA LEU A 551 -13.73 2.61 13.42
C LEU A 551 -14.44 3.26 12.23
N ASP A 552 -13.76 3.33 11.10
CA ASP A 552 -14.45 3.45 9.81
C ASP A 552 -15.11 2.10 9.40
N PRO A 553 -16.07 2.09 8.46
CA PRO A 553 -16.74 0.87 8.02
C PRO A 553 -15.82 -0.21 7.41
N HIS A 554 -14.80 0.15 6.64
CA HIS A 554 -13.82 -0.80 6.08
C HIS A 554 -13.02 -1.48 7.19
N THR A 555 -12.56 -0.70 8.17
CA THR A 555 -11.86 -1.25 9.34
C THR A 555 -12.80 -2.14 10.16
N ALA A 556 -14.08 -1.78 10.31
CA ALA A 556 -15.07 -2.60 10.99
C ALA A 556 -15.33 -3.94 10.30
N VAL A 557 -15.37 -3.98 8.96
CA VAL A 557 -15.41 -5.22 8.18
C VAL A 557 -14.22 -6.13 8.51
N ALA A 558 -13.01 -5.55 8.57
CA ALA A 558 -11.81 -6.30 8.93
C ALA A 558 -11.84 -6.79 10.39
N VAL A 559 -12.32 -5.97 11.33
CA VAL A 559 -12.44 -6.33 12.75
C VAL A 559 -13.46 -7.47 12.95
N PHE A 560 -14.58 -7.45 12.23
CA PHE A 560 -15.56 -8.53 12.28
C PHE A 560 -14.96 -9.87 11.83
N VAL A 561 -14.28 -9.87 10.68
CA VAL A 561 -13.62 -11.07 10.15
C VAL A 561 -12.47 -11.52 11.05
N ALA A 562 -11.72 -10.58 11.63
CA ALA A 562 -10.67 -10.86 12.61
C ALA A 562 -11.21 -11.58 13.84
N LYS A 563 -12.37 -11.12 14.36
CA LYS A 563 -13.05 -11.76 15.49
C LYS A 563 -13.44 -13.20 15.16
N GLN A 564 -14.12 -13.42 14.03
CA GLN A 564 -14.52 -14.76 13.61
C GLN A 564 -13.33 -15.71 13.46
N PHE A 565 -12.27 -15.25 12.79
CA PHE A 565 -11.04 -16.00 12.61
C PHE A 565 -10.40 -16.36 13.96
N ARG A 566 -10.28 -15.38 14.86
CA ARG A 566 -9.65 -15.58 16.16
C ARG A 566 -10.46 -16.51 17.06
N GLU A 567 -11.79 -16.37 17.08
CA GLU A 567 -12.66 -17.24 17.87
C GLU A 567 -12.57 -18.70 17.40
N ALA A 568 -12.49 -18.93 16.09
CA ALA A 568 -12.27 -20.27 15.54
C ALA A 568 -10.91 -20.85 15.97
N GLU A 569 -9.83 -20.07 15.89
CA GLU A 569 -8.49 -20.50 16.31
C GLU A 569 -8.41 -20.80 17.82
N LEU A 570 -9.04 -19.96 18.64
CA LEU A 570 -9.11 -20.19 20.09
C LEU A 570 -9.91 -21.45 20.42
N LEU A 571 -11.02 -21.69 19.71
CA LEU A 571 -11.81 -22.92 19.88
C LEU A 571 -11.00 -24.17 19.50
N GLU A 572 -10.33 -24.16 18.35
CA GLU A 572 -9.48 -25.28 17.92
C GLU A 572 -8.34 -25.54 18.91
N ARG A 573 -7.71 -24.48 19.40
CA ARG A 573 -6.71 -24.55 20.47
C ARG A 573 -7.27 -25.16 21.75
N ASP A 574 -8.41 -24.67 22.23
CA ASP A 574 -9.03 -25.15 23.48
C ASP A 574 -9.44 -26.64 23.38
N LEU A 575 -9.88 -27.08 22.19
CA LEU A 575 -10.18 -28.49 21.93
C LEU A 575 -8.92 -29.38 21.87
N SER A 576 -7.82 -28.86 21.34
CA SER A 576 -6.55 -29.61 21.20
C SER A 576 -5.69 -29.60 22.47
N LYS A 577 -5.78 -28.55 23.30
CA LYS A 577 -5.06 -28.38 24.57
C LYS A 577 -5.98 -27.86 25.69
N PRO A 578 -6.81 -28.72 26.30
CA PRO A 578 -7.81 -28.30 27.30
C PRO A 578 -7.24 -27.72 28.59
N THR A 579 -5.94 -27.90 28.84
CA THR A 579 -5.23 -27.42 30.04
C THR A 579 -4.33 -26.22 29.79
N ALA A 580 -4.26 -25.71 28.55
CA ALA A 580 -3.47 -24.53 28.22
C ALA A 580 -4.15 -23.26 28.76
N ASN A 581 -3.37 -22.36 29.32
CA ASN A 581 -3.85 -21.05 29.76
C ASN A 581 -3.67 -20.02 28.62
N ASP A 582 -4.50 -18.98 28.59
CA ASP A 582 -4.37 -17.90 27.59
C ASP A 582 -3.04 -17.14 27.67
N ALA A 583 -2.33 -17.27 28.80
CA ALA A 583 -0.98 -16.74 28.99
C ALA A 583 0.11 -17.53 28.23
N ASP A 584 -0.21 -18.70 27.66
CA ASP A 584 0.77 -19.60 27.03
C ASP A 584 1.14 -19.16 25.59
N GLY A 585 0.57 -18.08 25.06
CA GLY A 585 1.01 -17.48 23.79
C GLY A 585 0.69 -18.31 22.54
N ASP A 586 -0.28 -19.21 22.65
CA ASP A 586 -0.53 -20.28 21.66
C ASP A 586 -1.13 -19.84 20.32
N VAL A 587 -1.57 -18.58 20.19
CA VAL A 587 -2.09 -18.05 18.92
C VAL A 587 -1.27 -16.84 18.47
N PRO A 588 -0.88 -16.77 17.18
CA PRO A 588 -0.08 -15.65 16.66
C PRO A 588 -0.75 -14.29 16.88
N PRO A 589 0.02 -13.20 17.05
CA PRO A 589 -0.52 -11.85 17.03
C PRO A 589 -1.30 -11.60 15.74
N LEU A 590 -2.45 -10.93 15.88
CA LEU A 590 -3.33 -10.62 14.75
C LEU A 590 -3.34 -9.11 14.51
N VAL A 591 -2.86 -8.71 13.35
CA VAL A 591 -2.79 -7.30 12.95
C VAL A 591 -3.95 -6.99 12.01
N ILE A 592 -4.73 -5.97 12.33
CA ILE A 592 -5.84 -5.49 11.50
C ILE A 592 -5.41 -4.20 10.79
N LEU A 593 -5.47 -4.18 9.46
CA LEU A 593 -5.17 -2.95 8.72
C LEU A 593 -6.35 -1.98 8.78
N SER A 594 -6.16 -0.84 9.45
CA SER A 594 -7.15 0.24 9.46
C SER A 594 -6.89 1.20 8.31
N THR A 595 -7.75 1.12 7.29
CA THR A 595 -7.48 1.69 5.97
C THR A 595 -7.95 3.12 5.77
N ALA A 596 -8.81 3.63 6.63
CA ALA A 596 -9.31 5.01 6.56
C ALA A 596 -9.55 5.58 7.96
N HIS A 597 -9.68 6.89 8.04
CA HIS A 597 -10.16 7.54 9.26
C HIS A 597 -11.68 7.55 9.27
N TRP A 598 -12.34 7.33 10.43
CA TRP A 598 -13.81 7.30 10.56
C TRP A 598 -14.50 8.54 9.94
N ALA A 599 -13.87 9.70 10.09
CA ALA A 599 -14.38 10.97 9.58
C ALA A 599 -14.50 11.03 8.04
N LYS A 600 -13.95 10.08 7.29
CA LYS A 600 -14.24 9.95 5.86
C LYS A 600 -15.65 9.44 5.56
N PHE A 601 -16.26 8.76 6.54
CA PHE A 601 -17.57 8.12 6.45
C PHE A 601 -18.42 8.47 7.69
N PRO A 602 -18.67 9.76 7.98
CA PRO A 602 -19.26 10.17 9.25
C PRO A 602 -20.72 9.71 9.39
N ALA A 603 -21.50 9.67 8.30
CA ALA A 603 -22.88 9.23 8.33
C ALA A 603 -23.05 7.76 8.76
N PRO A 604 -22.45 6.76 8.08
CA PRO A 604 -22.60 5.37 8.51
C PRO A 604 -22.02 5.14 9.91
N VAL A 605 -20.98 5.88 10.29
CA VAL A 605 -20.42 5.83 11.65
C VAL A 605 -21.44 6.32 12.69
N LEU A 606 -22.03 7.51 12.52
CA LEU A 606 -23.00 8.05 13.47
C LEU A 606 -24.26 7.18 13.57
N HIS A 607 -24.79 6.72 12.44
CA HIS A 607 -25.95 5.82 12.42
C HIS A 607 -25.65 4.50 13.15
N SER A 608 -24.44 3.95 12.98
CA SER A 608 -24.01 2.76 13.73
C SER A 608 -23.96 3.02 15.24
N LEU A 609 -23.43 4.16 15.68
CA LEU A 609 -23.39 4.54 17.10
C LEU A 609 -24.81 4.68 17.71
N ARG A 610 -25.79 5.10 16.90
CA ARG A 610 -27.20 5.20 17.30
C ARG A 610 -27.97 3.87 17.21
N GLY A 611 -27.38 2.82 16.64
CA GLY A 611 -28.06 1.53 16.41
C GLY A 611 -29.03 1.55 15.23
N GLU A 612 -28.84 2.46 14.27
CA GLU A 612 -29.68 2.65 13.08
C GLU A 612 -29.16 1.88 11.85
N GLY A 613 -28.10 1.08 12.01
CA GLY A 613 -27.36 0.44 10.91
C GLY A 613 -26.31 1.38 10.28
N ALA A 614 -25.52 0.88 9.32
CA ALA A 614 -24.47 1.66 8.65
C ALA A 614 -25.03 2.43 7.42
N GLN A 615 -26.04 3.27 7.64
CA GLN A 615 -26.74 3.94 6.55
C GLN A 615 -25.87 4.99 5.84
N LEU A 616 -26.03 5.09 4.52
CA LEU A 616 -25.41 6.13 3.70
C LEU A 616 -26.26 7.41 3.74
N SER A 617 -25.61 8.58 3.76
CA SER A 617 -26.31 9.86 3.56
C SER A 617 -26.98 9.90 2.18
N ALA A 618 -28.15 10.53 2.12
CA ALA A 618 -28.72 10.93 0.84
C ALA A 618 -27.81 11.97 0.15
N PRO A 619 -27.79 12.02 -1.20
CA PRO A 619 -27.06 13.06 -1.90
C PRO A 619 -27.55 14.45 -1.49
N ALA A 620 -26.63 15.34 -1.11
CA ALA A 620 -26.97 16.71 -0.77
C ALA A 620 -27.47 17.50 -2.00
N SER A 621 -28.43 18.40 -1.79
CA SER A 621 -28.99 19.26 -2.85
C SER A 621 -28.00 20.29 -3.40
N SER A 622 -26.98 20.64 -2.62
CA SER A 622 -25.89 21.52 -3.03
C SER A 622 -24.61 21.22 -2.23
N ILE A 623 -23.47 21.72 -2.71
CA ILE A 623 -22.19 21.64 -1.99
C ILE A 623 -22.32 22.25 -0.60
N ALA A 624 -22.94 23.43 -0.49
CA ALA A 624 -23.10 24.13 0.78
C ALA A 624 -23.95 23.31 1.77
N ASP A 625 -24.98 22.61 1.29
CA ASP A 625 -25.80 21.72 2.12
C ASP A 625 -24.98 20.52 2.58
N GLY A 626 -24.20 19.90 1.68
CA GLY A 626 -23.32 18.79 2.01
C GLY A 626 -22.23 19.14 3.02
N ILE A 627 -21.63 20.33 2.93
CA ILE A 627 -20.66 20.81 3.93
C ILE A 627 -21.34 20.99 5.29
N ARG A 628 -22.53 21.61 5.33
CA ARG A 628 -23.28 21.79 6.59
C ARG A 628 -23.67 20.47 7.22
N GLU A 629 -24.12 19.50 6.42
CA GLU A 629 -24.45 18.15 6.87
C GLU A 629 -23.22 17.45 7.46
N VAL A 630 -22.09 17.44 6.74
CA VAL A 630 -20.84 16.83 7.24
C VAL A 630 -20.39 17.49 8.55
N ARG A 631 -20.44 18.83 8.64
CA ARG A 631 -20.08 19.54 9.88
C ARG A 631 -21.02 19.16 11.03
N ALA A 632 -22.32 19.05 10.79
CA ALA A 632 -23.29 18.62 11.80
C ALA A 632 -22.99 17.19 12.30
N LEU A 633 -22.71 16.26 11.38
CA LEU A 633 -22.31 14.89 11.73
C LEU A 633 -21.03 14.88 12.58
N TYR A 634 -20.02 15.66 12.19
CA TYR A 634 -18.78 15.79 12.99
C TYR A 634 -19.07 16.35 14.38
N THR A 635 -19.83 17.44 14.51
CA THR A 635 -20.19 18.03 15.81
C THR A 635 -20.88 17.02 16.71
N GLU A 636 -21.75 16.18 16.16
CA GLU A 636 -22.44 15.18 16.97
C GLU A 636 -21.51 14.04 17.41
N ILE A 637 -20.68 13.50 16.52
CA ILE A 637 -19.73 12.43 16.85
C ILE A 637 -18.69 12.91 17.88
N THR A 638 -18.28 14.17 17.81
CA THR A 638 -17.19 14.73 18.63
C THR A 638 -17.68 15.44 19.88
N LYS A 639 -19.00 15.46 20.16
CA LYS A 639 -19.62 16.20 21.27
C LYS A 639 -19.02 15.90 22.64
N ASP A 640 -18.51 14.67 22.85
CA ASP A 640 -17.94 14.22 24.12
C ASP A 640 -16.44 14.53 24.25
N GLY A 641 -15.83 15.10 23.20
CA GLY A 641 -14.43 15.56 23.16
C GLY A 641 -13.39 14.45 22.98
N ILE A 642 -13.79 13.17 22.91
CA ILE A 642 -12.89 12.02 22.82
C ILE A 642 -12.32 11.87 21.40
N GLN A 643 -13.22 11.88 20.41
CA GLN A 643 -12.87 11.73 18.99
C GLN A 643 -12.69 13.10 18.34
N GLN A 644 -11.80 13.18 17.35
CA GLN A 644 -11.59 14.38 16.54
C GLN A 644 -11.52 14.00 15.06
N PRO A 645 -12.06 14.83 14.15
CA PRO A 645 -11.91 14.58 12.72
C PRO A 645 -10.46 14.80 12.31
N HIS A 646 -10.01 14.06 11.29
CA HIS A 646 -8.65 14.19 10.78
C HIS A 646 -8.39 15.62 10.27
N PRO A 647 -7.25 16.28 10.61
CA PRO A 647 -6.98 17.67 10.25
C PRO A 647 -7.07 17.96 8.75
N ALA A 648 -6.60 17.03 7.91
CA ALA A 648 -6.69 17.17 6.46
C ALA A 648 -8.14 17.21 5.92
N LEU A 649 -9.08 16.53 6.60
CA LEU A 649 -10.50 16.55 6.21
C LEU A 649 -11.16 17.87 6.61
N LEU A 650 -10.81 18.42 7.77
CA LEU A 650 -11.25 19.75 8.20
C LEU A 650 -10.76 20.82 7.23
N HIS A 651 -9.47 20.77 6.87
CA HIS A 651 -8.88 21.68 5.89
C HIS A 651 -9.59 21.60 4.52
N ALA A 652 -9.86 20.38 4.03
CA ALA A 652 -10.58 20.20 2.77
C ALA A 652 -11.99 20.82 2.79
N LEU A 653 -12.73 20.67 3.89
CA LEU A 653 -14.03 21.30 4.05
C LEU A 653 -13.93 22.83 4.04
N ASP A 654 -12.96 23.40 4.76
CA ASP A 654 -12.75 24.85 4.81
C ASP A 654 -12.37 25.43 3.44
N VAL A 655 -11.55 24.71 2.66
CA VAL A 655 -11.18 25.13 1.30
C VAL A 655 -12.36 25.01 0.35
N ALA A 656 -13.10 23.89 0.38
CA ALA A 656 -14.28 23.69 -0.47
C ALA A 656 -15.36 24.75 -0.18
N GLU A 657 -15.56 25.13 1.08
CA GLU A 657 -16.50 26.18 1.48
C GLU A 657 -16.09 27.56 0.95
N LYS A 658 -14.80 27.89 0.99
CA LYS A 658 -14.28 29.18 0.50
C LYS A 658 -14.23 29.29 -1.01
N ALA A 659 -13.86 28.20 -1.69
CA ALA A 659 -13.70 28.20 -3.14
C ALA A 659 -15.02 28.38 -3.87
N ALA A 660 -16.13 27.89 -3.30
CA ALA A 660 -17.44 27.85 -3.94
C ALA A 660 -17.41 27.21 -5.35
N ASN A 661 -16.42 26.34 -5.61
CA ASN A 661 -16.24 25.66 -6.89
C ASN A 661 -17.48 24.80 -7.17
N ALA A 662 -18.20 25.10 -8.24
CA ALA A 662 -19.29 24.25 -8.69
C ALA A 662 -18.74 22.86 -9.07
N VAL A 663 -19.49 21.81 -8.75
CA VAL A 663 -19.17 20.46 -9.24
C VAL A 663 -19.21 20.49 -10.76
N ARG A 664 -18.09 20.20 -11.43
CA ARG A 664 -18.13 19.87 -12.85
C ARG A 664 -18.86 18.54 -12.99
N SER A 665 -19.99 18.56 -13.66
CA SER A 665 -20.76 17.36 -13.97
C SER A 665 -20.74 17.11 -15.47
N ILE A 666 -20.80 15.84 -15.86
CA ILE A 666 -20.79 15.42 -17.26
C ILE A 666 -21.65 14.18 -17.43
N ASP A 667 -22.35 14.11 -18.57
CA ASP A 667 -23.13 12.93 -18.93
C ASP A 667 -22.22 11.72 -19.16
N ALA A 668 -22.82 10.52 -19.13
CA ALA A 668 -22.15 9.25 -19.35
C ALA A 668 -21.76 9.08 -20.84
N SER A 669 -20.87 9.94 -21.35
CA SER A 669 -20.48 10.04 -22.76
C SER A 669 -18.97 10.08 -22.91
N VAL A 670 -18.39 9.00 -23.45
CA VAL A 670 -16.95 8.93 -23.73
C VAL A 670 -16.48 10.06 -24.65
N PRO A 671 -17.19 10.41 -25.75
CA PRO A 671 -16.80 11.54 -26.60
C PRO A 671 -16.79 12.90 -25.89
N GLU A 672 -17.73 13.16 -24.98
CA GLU A 672 -17.76 14.44 -24.25
C GLU A 672 -16.61 14.52 -23.24
N ILE A 673 -16.34 13.42 -22.53
CA ILE A 673 -15.21 13.32 -21.61
C ILE A 673 -13.88 13.48 -22.37
N GLN A 674 -13.78 12.92 -23.58
CA GLN A 674 -12.63 13.12 -24.45
C GLN A 674 -12.45 14.60 -24.82
N LYS A 675 -13.52 15.30 -25.19
CA LYS A 675 -13.48 16.73 -25.51
C LYS A 675 -12.99 17.57 -24.31
N GLU A 676 -13.43 17.25 -23.10
CA GLU A 676 -12.96 17.90 -21.88
C GLU A 676 -11.46 17.64 -21.63
N LEU A 677 -10.99 16.42 -21.87
CA LEU A 677 -9.58 16.05 -21.79
C LEU A 677 -8.71 16.81 -22.80
N GLU A 678 -9.13 16.88 -24.06
CA GLU A 678 -8.45 17.66 -25.09
C GLU A 678 -8.42 19.16 -24.74
N GLY A 679 -9.51 19.69 -24.18
CA GLY A 679 -9.57 21.05 -23.68
C GLY A 679 -8.61 21.29 -22.51
N PHE A 680 -8.48 20.31 -21.61
CA PHE A 680 -7.56 20.38 -20.48
C PHE A 680 -6.09 20.33 -20.91
N ALA A 681 -5.77 19.53 -21.93
CA ALA A 681 -4.42 19.42 -22.48
C ALA A 681 -3.87 20.74 -23.04
N ARG A 682 -4.75 21.64 -23.49
CA ARG A 682 -4.41 22.94 -24.07
C ARG A 682 -4.25 24.06 -23.05
N VAL A 683 -4.68 23.85 -21.80
CA VAL A 683 -4.40 24.71 -20.63
C VAL A 683 -3.05 24.30 -20.08
#